data_AF-L7EZY6-F1
#
_entry.id   AF-L7EZY6-F1
#
_cell.length_a   1.000
_cell.length_b   1.000
_cell.length_c   1.000
_cell.angle_alpha   90.00
_cell.angle_beta   90.00
_cell.angle_gamma   90.00
#
_symmetry.space_group_name_H-M   'P 1'
#
loop_
_entity.id
_entity.type
_entity.pdbx_description
1 polymer ?
#
loop_
_entity_poly.entity_id
_entity_poly.type
_entity_poly.pdbx_seq_one_letter_code
_entity_poly.pdbx_strand_id
1 'polypeptide(L)'
;MALVGLLVGVPYALAVTIGWPFPDGSPSLDWLQEEITVKTFQNILGVIVWIAWAQFTACVLVEVKAALSGVGMPGRVPGAGPSQLLARQLVAALLLVGATAASFTPGLSQLGHSMEGNQQGTVASAQATPGGSLSGMFAQQQEQAASTAAALGQQAADAASHAEVGGPSVKAEDTKYYRIQPPEGRHHDSLWEIAQRHLGDGRRYGEIYQLNKDRVQPDGSRLSEASLIRPGWIMQMPGDARGGDLVEMPSTGTTASGTTAPDAGAAVTPQVAQQINQYAQTGDHAQQAGGGQRGGTASLDTNTTRISLGGQRSAPGASQATPAVTHEQHAAAETATSAESDAGFSFGLPEALLGAPLLAAGLLGALGRRRRQALWQSALGAVGGRRGMEPPTPTGAAADAQDALLIGADPEGVRLLDRSLRGLAASLAGESRALPTVYAAWLSNGDLHLQLAQPAGKPPAPWQLGQDQTFWLLARTDAERYEDVDTAAPYPGLVSLGTMDDSRLLLNLESVPGIVSLSGSESDRAAVFASVAAELATNGWSDRMTITLVGFGQDLTPLAPNRLRHLDDIEALVETMEAETRQRRGALGAAGHDSVLTGRTGPAQHTRWAPHLVLLAAEPSADDAVKLAELAADASRLGIGYLVGTDSGDLPGAAWEMEITSEGKLLAPLLGLELDAQVLPVAQQRAVVELFVDADPEHAPDGPATTPPFLVDISEQGRPAVYARLVGPYEIIGLDTPDGERSPLQHEALALLLLHREGVHPRVLSSALWPRGVTDDVREALLDRLRVWLGTDPDGTPRLATDANGRLMLAKSVVSDLDVLRSLYHEATQGKGVDSRVVRGRLLTDALALVRGPLLADRAEGRYGWLTHEIIDAQLPLLVADIGLALAEFHLVKNRAERAIEALAAALNSAPGDERLWHELLRATHATGDTDKLQQVAADLIGRSGARGLPPRTEALLDELLPTWRDGAAAAG
;
A
#
# COMPACT_ATOMS: atom_id res chain seq x y z
N MET A 1 25.47 -44.27 -14.17
CA MET A 1 26.91 -44.46 -13.84
C MET A 1 27.40 -43.52 -12.75
N ALA A 2 27.22 -42.20 -12.86
CA ALA A 2 27.69 -41.24 -11.84
C ALA A 2 27.11 -41.49 -10.42
N LEU A 3 25.80 -41.76 -10.31
CA LEU A 3 25.17 -42.06 -9.02
C LEU A 3 25.72 -43.35 -8.38
N VAL A 4 25.98 -44.38 -9.20
CA VAL A 4 26.60 -45.63 -8.73
C VAL A 4 28.04 -45.39 -8.28
N GLY A 5 28.77 -44.52 -8.99
CA GLY A 5 30.10 -44.06 -8.57
C GLY A 5 30.08 -43.34 -7.22
N LEU A 6 29.05 -42.53 -6.94
CA LEU A 6 28.90 -41.86 -5.64
C LEU A 6 28.47 -42.82 -4.52
N LEU A 7 27.56 -43.75 -4.80
CA LEU A 7 27.06 -44.68 -3.79
C LEU A 7 28.01 -45.84 -3.49
N VAL A 8 28.84 -46.27 -4.45
CA VAL A 8 29.73 -47.43 -4.28
C VAL A 8 31.20 -47.04 -4.37
N GLY A 9 31.54 -46.09 -5.24
CA GLY A 9 32.92 -45.66 -5.46
C GLY A 9 33.49 -44.82 -4.31
N VAL A 10 32.70 -43.89 -3.74
CA VAL A 10 33.11 -43.10 -2.58
C VAL A 10 33.42 -43.96 -1.34
N PRO A 11 32.55 -44.89 -0.89
CA PRO A 11 32.85 -45.73 0.26
C PRO A 11 34.00 -46.70 -0.01
N TYR A 12 34.16 -47.20 -1.25
CA TYR A 12 35.31 -48.01 -1.64
C TYR A 12 36.63 -47.22 -1.59
N ALA A 13 36.65 -46.00 -2.14
CA ALA A 13 37.82 -45.14 -2.10
C ALA A 13 38.19 -44.75 -0.66
N LEU A 14 37.20 -44.42 0.18
CA LEU A 14 37.41 -44.12 1.60
C LEU A 14 37.97 -45.34 2.36
N ALA A 15 37.41 -46.54 2.13
CA ALA A 15 37.87 -47.76 2.77
C ALA A 15 39.32 -48.13 2.40
N VAL A 16 39.74 -47.88 1.16
CA VAL A 16 41.10 -48.20 0.68
C VAL A 16 42.12 -47.14 1.12
N THR A 17 41.74 -45.86 1.19
CA THR A 17 42.67 -44.74 1.44
C THR A 17 42.76 -44.31 2.90
N ILE A 18 41.64 -44.29 3.62
CA ILE A 18 41.55 -43.82 5.01
C ILE A 18 41.24 -44.98 5.97
N GLY A 19 40.55 -46.02 5.49
CA GLY A 19 40.15 -47.18 6.29
C GLY A 19 38.68 -47.16 6.66
N TRP A 20 38.23 -48.23 7.32
CA TRP A 20 36.84 -48.36 7.76
C TRP A 20 36.59 -47.55 9.04
N PRO A 21 35.46 -46.83 9.17
CA PRO A 21 35.25 -45.86 10.25
C PRO A 21 34.99 -46.48 11.63
N PHE A 22 34.76 -47.80 11.70
CA PHE A 22 34.56 -48.50 12.97
C PHE A 22 35.89 -49.03 13.51
N PRO A 23 36.25 -48.74 14.77
CA PRO A 23 37.49 -49.24 15.37
C PRO A 23 37.39 -50.76 15.62
N ASP A 24 38.45 -51.50 15.28
CA ASP A 24 38.54 -52.96 15.50
C ASP A 24 38.79 -53.36 16.97
N GLY A 25 38.57 -52.45 17.94
CA GLY A 25 38.82 -52.69 19.36
C GLY A 25 38.01 -51.80 20.30
N SER A 26 37.83 -52.26 21.54
CA SER A 26 37.11 -51.51 22.58
C SER A 26 37.84 -50.20 22.94
N PRO A 27 37.12 -49.08 23.13
CA PRO A 27 37.72 -47.78 23.37
C PRO A 27 38.47 -47.75 24.72
N SER A 28 39.77 -47.47 24.69
CA SER A 28 40.55 -47.16 25.90
C SER A 28 40.70 -45.65 26.07
N LEU A 29 40.65 -45.18 27.33
CA LEU A 29 40.72 -43.75 27.69
C LEU A 29 42.13 -43.14 27.54
N ASP A 30 43.13 -43.94 27.17
CA ASP A 30 44.51 -43.50 26.96
C ASP A 30 44.67 -42.59 25.71
N TRP A 31 43.72 -42.65 24.76
CA TRP A 31 43.74 -41.85 23.52
C TRP A 31 43.60 -40.33 23.73
N LEU A 32 43.11 -39.89 24.91
CA LEU A 32 42.96 -38.46 25.25
C LEU A 32 44.28 -37.80 25.65
N GLN A 33 45.34 -38.59 25.87
CA GLN A 33 46.67 -38.10 26.27
C GLN A 33 47.72 -38.19 25.14
N GLU A 34 47.34 -38.70 23.96
CA GLU A 34 48.24 -38.78 22.80
C GLU A 34 48.26 -37.47 22.02
N GLU A 35 49.45 -37.06 21.55
CA GLU A 35 49.61 -35.86 20.72
C GLU A 35 48.82 -36.00 19.41
N ILE A 36 48.05 -34.95 19.07
CA ILE A 36 47.22 -34.90 17.85
C ILE A 36 48.15 -34.92 16.63
N THR A 37 48.38 -36.11 16.10
CA THR A 37 49.16 -36.32 14.89
C THR A 37 48.30 -36.08 13.64
N VAL A 38 48.95 -35.76 12.52
CA VAL A 38 48.31 -35.56 11.20
C VAL A 38 47.39 -36.72 10.82
N LYS A 39 47.74 -37.94 11.25
CA LYS A 39 46.95 -39.15 11.00
C LYS A 39 45.61 -39.15 11.75
N THR A 40 45.57 -38.63 12.98
CA THR A 40 44.32 -38.47 13.75
C THR A 40 43.39 -37.46 13.07
N PHE A 41 43.94 -36.35 12.58
CA PHE A 41 43.18 -35.37 11.80
C PHE A 41 42.61 -35.97 10.51
N GLN A 42 43.40 -36.75 9.77
CA GLN A 42 42.93 -37.47 8.57
C GLN A 42 41.82 -38.47 8.89
N ASN A 43 41.91 -39.20 10.02
CA ASN A 43 40.87 -40.13 10.44
C ASN A 43 39.57 -39.42 10.83
N ILE A 44 39.64 -38.31 11.57
CA ILE A 44 38.47 -37.50 11.93
C ILE A 44 37.80 -36.95 10.67
N LEU A 45 38.58 -36.41 9.73
CA LEU A 45 38.05 -35.94 8.45
C LEU A 45 37.40 -37.08 7.67
N GLY A 46 38.01 -38.27 7.67
CA GLY A 46 37.44 -39.49 7.10
C GLY A 46 36.07 -39.83 7.69
N VAL A 47 35.91 -39.78 9.01
CA VAL A 47 34.63 -40.03 9.69
C VAL A 47 33.57 -39.00 9.28
N ILE A 48 33.93 -37.72 9.16
CA ILE A 48 33.01 -36.67 8.69
C ILE A 48 32.53 -36.96 7.26
N VAL A 49 33.45 -37.37 6.36
CA VAL A 49 33.08 -37.73 4.99
C VAL A 49 32.20 -38.99 4.96
N TRP A 50 32.45 -39.96 5.82
CA TRP A 50 31.57 -41.14 5.98
C TRP A 50 30.16 -40.76 6.44
N ILE A 51 30.01 -39.84 7.39
CA ILE A 51 28.71 -39.35 7.85
C ILE A 51 27.99 -38.59 6.73
N ALA A 52 28.69 -37.72 6.00
CA ALA A 52 28.14 -36.99 4.87
C ALA A 52 27.66 -37.95 3.76
N TRP A 53 28.44 -38.99 3.45
CA TRP A 53 28.06 -40.02 2.50
C TRP A 53 26.84 -40.83 2.96
N ALA A 54 26.77 -41.21 4.25
CA ALA A 54 25.64 -41.95 4.80
C ALA A 54 24.34 -41.11 4.74
N GLN A 55 24.42 -39.82 5.08
CA GLN A 55 23.31 -38.88 4.97
C GLN A 55 22.85 -38.73 3.51
N PHE A 56 23.78 -38.53 2.56
CA PHE A 56 23.47 -38.45 1.13
C PHE A 56 22.80 -39.74 0.62
N THR A 57 23.31 -40.90 1.01
CA THR A 57 22.76 -42.21 0.63
C THR A 57 21.33 -42.40 1.18
N ALA A 58 21.07 -41.97 2.41
CA ALA A 58 19.74 -42.00 3.00
C ALA A 58 18.75 -41.12 2.22
N CYS A 59 19.16 -39.92 1.81
CA CYS A 59 18.35 -39.06 0.94
C CYS A 59 18.02 -39.74 -0.39
N VAL A 60 19.02 -40.33 -1.06
CA VAL A 60 18.80 -41.03 -2.34
C VAL A 60 17.82 -42.20 -2.19
N LEU A 61 17.90 -42.98 -1.11
CA LEU A 61 16.99 -44.09 -0.86
C LEU A 61 15.53 -43.63 -0.65
N VAL A 62 15.32 -42.54 0.09
CA VAL A 62 13.98 -41.98 0.31
C VAL A 62 13.38 -41.46 -1.01
N GLU A 63 14.19 -40.78 -1.82
CA GLU A 63 13.77 -40.27 -3.13
C GLU A 63 13.48 -41.40 -4.13
N VAL A 64 14.30 -42.46 -4.18
CA VAL A 64 14.05 -43.65 -5.02
C VAL A 64 12.78 -44.37 -4.59
N LYS A 65 12.54 -44.51 -3.27
CA LYS A 65 11.31 -45.12 -2.76
C LYS A 65 10.08 -44.30 -3.16
N ALA A 66 10.15 -42.98 -3.03
CA ALA A 66 9.07 -42.07 -3.43
C ALA A 66 8.79 -42.16 -4.93
N ALA A 67 9.84 -42.22 -5.77
CA ALA A 67 9.72 -42.38 -7.21
C ALA A 67 9.07 -43.71 -7.62
N LEU A 68 9.38 -44.80 -6.92
CA LEU A 68 8.80 -46.13 -7.20
C LEU A 68 7.37 -46.28 -6.69
N SER A 69 6.97 -45.53 -5.65
CA SER A 69 5.64 -45.66 -5.03
C SER A 69 4.52 -44.87 -5.73
N GLY A 70 4.82 -43.97 -6.66
CA GLY A 70 3.82 -43.28 -7.50
C GLY A 70 2.82 -42.37 -6.76
N VAL A 71 3.00 -42.09 -5.46
CA VAL A 71 2.15 -41.25 -4.61
C VAL A 71 3.02 -40.17 -3.95
N GLY A 72 2.52 -38.93 -3.90
CA GLY A 72 3.28 -37.68 -3.72
C GLY A 72 4.10 -37.45 -2.44
N MET A 73 5.05 -36.51 -2.60
CA MET A 73 6.09 -35.95 -1.71
C MET A 73 6.97 -36.90 -0.86
N PRO A 74 8.31 -36.90 -1.06
CA PRO A 74 9.26 -37.70 -0.27
C PRO A 74 9.34 -37.22 1.20
N GLY A 75 9.47 -38.17 2.14
CA GLY A 75 9.70 -37.86 3.55
C GLY A 75 11.00 -37.07 3.76
N ARG A 76 11.01 -36.09 4.66
CA ARG A 76 12.21 -35.27 4.93
C ARG A 76 13.20 -36.03 5.82
N VAL A 77 14.48 -36.04 5.43
CA VAL A 77 15.57 -36.52 6.31
C VAL A 77 16.07 -35.33 7.16
N PRO A 78 16.11 -35.44 8.50
CA PRO A 78 16.56 -34.35 9.37
C PRO A 78 17.98 -33.88 9.01
N GLY A 79 18.21 -32.55 8.93
CA GLY A 79 19.53 -31.97 8.66
C GLY A 79 20.01 -32.03 7.20
N ALA A 80 19.19 -32.49 6.26
CA ALA A 80 19.63 -32.84 4.89
C ALA A 80 19.08 -31.95 3.77
N GLY A 81 18.72 -30.69 4.05
CA GLY A 81 18.04 -29.78 3.12
C GLY A 81 18.65 -29.71 1.70
N PRO A 82 19.91 -29.25 1.54
CA PRO A 82 20.53 -29.14 0.22
C PRO A 82 20.91 -30.51 -0.40
N SER A 83 21.30 -31.49 0.42
CA SER A 83 21.67 -32.83 -0.08
C SER A 83 20.47 -33.63 -0.61
N GLN A 84 19.28 -33.43 -0.04
CA GLN A 84 18.05 -34.08 -0.50
C GLN A 84 17.58 -33.53 -1.85
N LEU A 85 17.75 -32.22 -2.10
CA LEU A 85 17.46 -31.62 -3.41
C LEU A 85 18.38 -32.17 -4.52
N LEU A 86 19.68 -32.29 -4.25
CA LEU A 86 20.63 -32.90 -5.17
C LEU A 86 20.31 -34.39 -5.43
N ALA A 87 19.98 -35.14 -4.38
CA ALA A 87 19.55 -36.53 -4.52
C ALA A 87 18.29 -36.65 -5.39
N ARG A 88 17.29 -35.78 -5.19
CA ARG A 88 16.07 -35.72 -6.01
C ARG A 88 16.35 -35.41 -7.46
N GLN A 89 17.21 -34.43 -7.75
CA GLN A 89 17.62 -34.09 -9.13
C GLN A 89 18.35 -35.25 -9.81
N LEU A 90 19.23 -35.95 -9.10
CA LEU A 90 19.96 -37.11 -9.64
C LEU A 90 19.05 -38.33 -9.88
N VAL A 91 18.11 -38.59 -8.98
CA VAL A 91 17.11 -39.68 -9.15
C VAL A 91 16.14 -39.34 -10.28
N ALA A 92 15.67 -38.09 -10.37
CA ALA A 92 14.83 -37.63 -11.47
C ALA A 92 15.56 -37.71 -12.82
N ALA A 93 16.83 -37.29 -12.88
CA ALA A 93 17.67 -37.43 -14.07
C ALA A 93 17.87 -38.91 -14.45
N LEU A 94 18.05 -39.81 -13.47
CA LEU A 94 18.17 -41.26 -13.74
C LEU A 94 16.87 -41.85 -14.28
N LEU A 95 15.71 -41.44 -13.77
CA LEU A 95 14.39 -41.85 -14.27
C LEU A 95 14.10 -41.30 -15.66
N LEU A 96 14.50 -40.05 -15.93
CA LEU A 96 14.45 -39.43 -17.25
C LEU A 96 15.31 -40.20 -18.26
N VAL A 97 16.54 -40.58 -17.88
CA VAL A 97 17.43 -41.38 -18.72
C VAL A 97 16.89 -42.82 -18.93
N GLY A 98 16.21 -43.38 -17.92
CA GLY A 98 15.53 -44.68 -18.00
C GLY A 98 14.30 -44.68 -18.92
N ALA A 99 13.61 -43.55 -19.05
CA ALA A 99 12.48 -43.36 -19.98
C ALA A 99 12.93 -43.11 -21.43
N THR A 100 14.22 -42.86 -21.68
CA THR A 100 14.77 -42.53 -23.01
C THR A 100 15.46 -43.69 -23.75
N ALA A 101 15.06 -44.94 -23.53
CA ALA A 101 15.45 -46.07 -24.39
C ALA A 101 14.60 -46.20 -25.67
N ALA A 102 13.78 -45.20 -25.99
CA ALA A 102 13.03 -45.11 -27.24
C ALA A 102 13.03 -43.69 -27.82
N SER A 103 14.21 -43.15 -28.13
CA SER A 103 14.51 -42.29 -29.30
C SER A 103 15.83 -41.53 -29.09
N PHE A 104 16.65 -41.52 -30.14
CA PHE A 104 18.06 -41.13 -30.15
C PHE A 104 18.31 -39.60 -30.19
N THR A 105 19.41 -39.22 -29.52
CA THR A 105 20.28 -38.02 -29.51
C THR A 105 20.73 -37.44 -30.88
N PRO A 106 21.48 -36.30 -31.00
CA PRO A 106 21.99 -35.32 -29.98
C PRO A 106 21.83 -33.82 -30.35
N GLY A 107 22.21 -32.89 -29.45
CA GLY A 107 22.51 -31.50 -29.85
C GLY A 107 22.68 -30.46 -28.73
N LEU A 108 23.77 -30.53 -27.97
CA LEU A 108 24.25 -29.50 -27.04
C LEU A 108 24.82 -28.27 -27.79
N SER A 109 23.94 -27.48 -28.42
CA SER A 109 24.33 -26.25 -29.15
C SER A 109 23.30 -25.15 -28.97
N GLN A 110 23.11 -24.63 -27.74
CA GLN A 110 22.29 -23.42 -27.54
C GLN A 110 22.70 -22.59 -26.31
N LEU A 111 24.00 -22.59 -26.01
CA LEU A 111 24.62 -21.56 -25.19
C LEU A 111 25.26 -20.56 -26.16
N GLY A 112 24.49 -19.54 -26.54
CA GLY A 112 24.95 -18.41 -27.35
C GLY A 112 24.19 -18.23 -28.66
N HIS A 113 23.14 -17.40 -28.65
CA HIS A 113 22.94 -16.27 -29.55
C HIS A 113 21.66 -15.51 -29.18
N SER A 114 21.84 -14.20 -29.06
CA SER A 114 20.92 -13.04 -29.10
C SER A 114 19.44 -13.20 -29.51
N MET A 115 18.62 -12.39 -28.83
CA MET A 115 17.41 -11.65 -29.27
C MET A 115 16.77 -12.03 -30.62
N GLU A 116 15.45 -12.30 -30.61
CA GLU A 116 14.43 -11.46 -31.28
C GLU A 116 13.01 -12.05 -31.04
N GLY A 117 12.04 -11.21 -30.74
CA GLY A 117 10.69 -11.20 -31.33
C GLY A 117 9.77 -12.44 -31.27
N ASN A 118 8.70 -12.27 -30.50
CA ASN A 118 7.30 -12.52 -30.88
C ASN A 118 6.66 -13.92 -30.68
N GLN A 119 5.63 -13.91 -29.83
CA GLN A 119 4.31 -14.58 -29.93
C GLN A 119 4.22 -15.97 -30.61
N GLN A 120 3.76 -16.97 -29.84
CA GLN A 120 2.47 -17.63 -30.06
C GLN A 120 2.17 -18.66 -28.96
N GLY A 121 0.99 -18.55 -28.35
CA GLY A 121 0.41 -19.59 -27.51
C GLY A 121 0.03 -20.81 -28.34
N THR A 122 0.26 -21.99 -27.78
CA THR A 122 -0.30 -23.25 -28.30
C THR A 122 -1.10 -23.90 -27.19
N VAL A 123 -2.41 -23.78 -27.34
CA VAL A 123 -3.42 -24.59 -26.66
C VAL A 123 -3.28 -26.03 -27.18
N ALA A 124 -3.27 -27.03 -26.29
CA ALA A 124 -3.37 -28.43 -26.69
C ALA A 124 -4.28 -29.21 -25.72
N SER A 125 -5.49 -29.47 -26.22
CA SER A 125 -6.46 -30.48 -25.80
C SER A 125 -5.90 -31.91 -25.77
N ALA A 126 -6.34 -32.74 -24.81
CA ALA A 126 -6.61 -34.19 -24.96
C ALA A 126 -7.25 -34.72 -23.65
N GLN A 127 -8.54 -35.04 -23.59
CA GLN A 127 -9.19 -36.32 -23.96
C GLN A 127 -8.67 -37.59 -23.25
N ALA A 128 -9.52 -38.10 -22.33
CA ALA A 128 -9.99 -39.49 -22.09
C ALA A 128 -8.94 -40.61 -21.91
N THR A 129 -9.01 -41.49 -20.89
CA THR A 129 -9.98 -42.60 -20.60
C THR A 129 -9.32 -43.50 -19.51
N PRO A 130 -9.82 -44.70 -19.07
CA PRO A 130 -11.11 -45.17 -18.52
C PRO A 130 -11.00 -45.72 -17.07
N GLY A 131 -12.12 -45.90 -16.38
CA GLY A 131 -12.18 -46.66 -15.12
C GLY A 131 -13.59 -46.91 -14.58
N GLY A 132 -14.49 -47.46 -15.41
CA GLY A 132 -15.82 -47.88 -14.98
C GLY A 132 -15.78 -49.23 -14.24
N SER A 133 -16.33 -49.25 -13.01
CA SER A 133 -16.93 -50.44 -12.36
C SER A 133 -17.35 -50.21 -10.90
N LEU A 134 -17.31 -48.98 -10.37
CA LEU A 134 -17.82 -48.66 -9.02
C LEU A 134 -19.01 -47.67 -9.03
N SER A 135 -19.39 -47.15 -10.20
CA SER A 135 -20.43 -46.11 -10.37
C SER A 135 -21.87 -46.63 -10.21
N GLY A 136 -22.10 -47.94 -10.21
CA GLY A 136 -23.45 -48.51 -10.20
C GLY A 136 -24.13 -48.56 -8.83
N MET A 137 -23.37 -48.68 -7.74
CA MET A 137 -23.94 -48.76 -6.38
C MET A 137 -24.21 -47.38 -5.76
N PHE A 138 -23.42 -46.36 -6.13
CA PHE A 138 -23.62 -44.99 -5.63
C PHE A 138 -24.76 -44.25 -6.35
N ALA A 139 -25.06 -44.57 -7.62
CA ALA A 139 -26.18 -43.97 -8.35
C ALA A 139 -27.55 -44.34 -7.75
N GLN A 140 -27.70 -45.60 -7.31
CA GLN A 140 -28.97 -46.09 -6.76
C GLN A 140 -29.28 -45.53 -5.36
N GLN A 141 -28.24 -45.24 -4.58
CA GLN A 141 -28.37 -44.67 -3.23
C GLN A 141 -28.62 -43.15 -3.27
N GLN A 142 -28.16 -42.47 -4.33
CA GLN A 142 -28.35 -41.03 -4.55
C GLN A 142 -29.73 -40.71 -5.14
N GLU A 143 -30.31 -41.58 -5.99
CA GLU A 143 -31.70 -41.46 -6.46
C GLU A 143 -32.75 -41.72 -5.37
N GLN A 144 -32.47 -42.61 -4.41
CA GLN A 144 -33.34 -42.82 -3.24
C GLN A 144 -33.29 -41.64 -2.26
N ALA A 145 -32.11 -41.04 -2.05
CA ALA A 145 -31.97 -39.84 -1.22
C ALA A 145 -32.62 -38.60 -1.87
N ALA A 146 -32.47 -38.44 -3.19
CA ALA A 146 -33.07 -37.34 -3.96
C ALA A 146 -34.61 -37.44 -4.02
N SER A 147 -35.17 -38.65 -4.11
CA SER A 147 -36.62 -38.85 -4.08
C SER A 147 -37.24 -38.63 -2.70
N THR A 148 -36.53 -38.95 -1.60
CA THR A 148 -36.96 -38.58 -0.24
C THR A 148 -36.86 -37.07 0.03
N ALA A 149 -35.84 -36.39 -0.51
CA ALA A 149 -35.68 -34.94 -0.40
C ALA A 149 -36.73 -34.20 -1.25
N ALA A 150 -37.06 -34.69 -2.44
CA ALA A 150 -38.14 -34.16 -3.27
C ALA A 150 -39.52 -34.37 -2.64
N ALA A 151 -39.76 -35.50 -1.97
CA ALA A 151 -41.01 -35.75 -1.24
C ALA A 151 -41.18 -34.81 -0.01
N LEU A 152 -40.09 -34.49 0.69
CA LEU A 152 -40.07 -33.50 1.79
C LEU A 152 -40.23 -32.07 1.27
N GLY A 153 -39.63 -31.75 0.12
CA GLY A 153 -39.82 -30.47 -0.58
C GLY A 153 -41.25 -30.25 -1.05
N GLN A 154 -41.92 -31.31 -1.54
CA GLN A 154 -43.33 -31.26 -1.93
C GLN A 154 -44.25 -31.07 -0.72
N GLN A 155 -43.96 -31.71 0.43
CA GLN A 155 -44.70 -31.48 1.69
C GLN A 155 -44.51 -30.07 2.26
N ALA A 156 -43.33 -29.45 2.06
CA ALA A 156 -43.08 -28.06 2.44
C ALA A 156 -43.77 -27.07 1.49
N ALA A 157 -43.84 -27.38 0.18
CA ALA A 157 -44.56 -26.59 -0.81
C ALA A 157 -46.10 -26.68 -0.64
N ASP A 158 -46.61 -27.84 -0.22
CA ASP A 158 -48.03 -28.02 0.14
C ASP A 158 -48.39 -27.30 1.45
N ALA A 159 -47.44 -27.19 2.39
CA ALA A 159 -47.61 -26.38 3.61
C ALA A 159 -47.56 -24.86 3.32
N ALA A 160 -46.76 -24.42 2.35
CA ALA A 160 -46.68 -23.02 1.91
C ALA A 160 -47.91 -22.60 1.07
N SER A 161 -48.43 -23.48 0.22
CA SER A 161 -49.63 -23.21 -0.58
C SER A 161 -50.94 -23.20 0.23
N HIS A 162 -50.95 -23.78 1.44
CA HIS A 162 -52.02 -23.60 2.42
C HIS A 162 -51.96 -22.26 3.18
N ALA A 163 -50.88 -21.48 3.04
CA ALA A 163 -50.75 -20.14 3.64
C ALA A 163 -51.17 -18.99 2.69
N GLU A 164 -51.33 -19.23 1.39
CA GLU A 164 -51.63 -18.19 0.38
C GLU A 164 -53.10 -18.16 -0.12
N VAL A 165 -53.97 -19.05 0.33
CA VAL A 165 -55.43 -18.96 0.05
C VAL A 165 -56.20 -18.85 1.37
N GLY A 166 -56.15 -17.66 1.95
CA GLY A 166 -56.90 -17.32 3.16
C GLY A 166 -56.34 -16.09 3.84
N GLY A 167 -56.66 -14.90 3.31
CA GLY A 167 -56.42 -13.67 4.05
C GLY A 167 -57.15 -13.72 5.40
N PRO A 168 -56.47 -13.57 6.54
CA PRO A 168 -57.17 -13.37 7.78
C PRO A 168 -57.62 -11.92 7.82
N SER A 169 -58.92 -11.71 7.66
CA SER A 169 -59.58 -10.62 8.37
C SER A 169 -59.29 -10.84 9.86
N VAL A 170 -58.26 -10.18 10.39
CA VAL A 170 -58.02 -10.17 11.83
C VAL A 170 -59.16 -9.37 12.43
N LYS A 171 -60.09 -10.11 13.05
CA LYS A 171 -61.03 -9.58 14.02
C LYS A 171 -60.26 -8.71 15.01
N ALA A 172 -60.77 -7.53 15.30
CA ALA A 172 -60.28 -6.70 16.38
C ALA A 172 -60.50 -7.42 17.72
N GLU A 173 -59.55 -8.26 18.13
CA GLU A 173 -59.48 -8.90 19.44
C GLU A 173 -58.01 -8.86 19.94
N ASP A 174 -57.82 -8.26 21.12
CA ASP A 174 -56.60 -8.12 21.93
C ASP A 174 -55.36 -7.41 21.34
N THR A 175 -55.48 -6.09 21.11
CA THR A 175 -54.30 -5.22 21.02
C THR A 175 -53.71 -4.98 22.41
N LYS A 176 -52.51 -5.52 22.68
CA LYS A 176 -51.77 -5.35 23.94
C LYS A 176 -50.77 -4.21 23.82
N TYR A 177 -50.53 -3.49 24.92
CA TYR A 177 -49.53 -2.42 24.97
C TYR A 177 -48.50 -2.66 26.08
N TYR A 178 -47.23 -2.39 25.81
CA TYR A 178 -46.13 -2.41 26.77
C TYR A 178 -45.60 -0.99 26.99
N ARG A 179 -45.36 -0.59 28.25
CA ARG A 179 -44.73 0.71 28.56
C ARG A 179 -43.26 0.50 28.91
N ILE A 180 -42.37 1.21 28.21
CA ILE A 180 -40.93 1.12 28.43
C ILE A 180 -40.58 1.70 29.81
N GLN A 181 -39.87 0.92 30.61
CA GLN A 181 -39.56 1.26 32.00
C GLN A 181 -38.26 2.08 32.12
N PRO A 182 -38.14 2.97 33.12
CA PRO A 182 -36.89 3.68 33.40
C PRO A 182 -35.81 2.75 33.98
N PRO A 183 -34.52 3.06 33.78
CA PRO A 183 -33.42 2.20 34.23
C PRO A 183 -33.27 2.25 35.77
N GLU A 184 -33.72 1.23 36.48
CA GLU A 184 -33.43 1.01 37.90
C GLU A 184 -32.05 0.33 38.09
N GLY A 185 -30.96 1.02 37.72
CA GLY A 185 -29.60 0.53 37.96
C GLY A 185 -29.17 -0.71 37.17
N ARG A 186 -29.87 -1.06 36.08
CA ARG A 186 -29.48 -2.03 35.03
C ARG A 186 -29.72 -1.43 33.63
N HIS A 187 -29.21 -2.10 32.60
CA HIS A 187 -29.22 -1.70 31.18
C HIS A 187 -30.61 -1.27 30.67
N HIS A 188 -30.61 -0.43 29.62
CA HIS A 188 -31.82 0.05 28.93
C HIS A 188 -32.66 -1.12 28.40
N ASP A 189 -33.99 -1.08 28.56
CA ASP A 189 -34.89 -1.98 27.82
C ASP A 189 -34.59 -1.80 26.31
N SER A 190 -34.37 -2.89 25.57
CA SER A 190 -34.25 -2.89 24.11
C SER A 190 -35.45 -3.61 23.48
N LEU A 191 -35.79 -3.30 22.21
CA LEU A 191 -36.89 -4.01 21.52
C LEU A 191 -36.65 -5.53 21.44
N TRP A 192 -35.38 -5.95 21.37
CA TRP A 192 -34.98 -7.34 21.42
C TRP A 192 -35.29 -7.98 22.78
N GLU A 193 -34.96 -7.31 23.89
CA GLU A 193 -35.27 -7.81 25.23
C GLU A 193 -36.78 -7.87 25.50
N ILE A 194 -37.53 -6.89 24.99
CA ILE A 194 -38.99 -6.85 25.06
C ILE A 194 -39.59 -8.02 24.26
N ALA A 195 -39.08 -8.30 23.05
CA ALA A 195 -39.51 -9.45 22.25
C ALA A 195 -39.15 -10.78 22.93
N GLN A 196 -37.95 -10.90 23.50
CA GLN A 196 -37.52 -12.10 24.23
C GLN A 196 -38.39 -12.34 25.47
N ARG A 197 -38.80 -11.28 26.17
CA ARG A 197 -39.62 -11.32 27.39
C ARG A 197 -41.09 -11.61 27.11
N HIS A 198 -41.66 -11.01 26.05
CA HIS A 198 -43.10 -11.04 25.79
C HIS A 198 -43.54 -11.92 24.62
N LEU A 199 -42.65 -12.21 23.66
CA LEU A 199 -42.91 -13.09 22.51
C LEU A 199 -42.13 -14.42 22.59
N GLY A 200 -41.20 -14.56 23.54
CA GLY A 200 -40.38 -15.76 23.75
C GLY A 200 -39.20 -15.89 22.81
N ASP A 201 -39.06 -15.00 21.82
CA ASP A 201 -37.97 -14.96 20.84
C ASP A 201 -37.58 -13.51 20.55
N GLY A 202 -36.35 -13.13 20.91
CA GLY A 202 -35.80 -11.80 20.69
C GLY A 202 -35.69 -11.41 19.21
N ARG A 203 -35.63 -12.37 18.28
CA ARG A 203 -35.58 -12.10 16.83
C ARG A 203 -36.87 -11.50 16.28
N ARG A 204 -37.99 -11.63 17.01
CA ARG A 204 -39.30 -11.08 16.65
C ARG A 204 -39.45 -9.58 16.99
N TYR A 205 -38.37 -8.90 17.36
CA TYR A 205 -38.38 -7.45 17.62
C TYR A 205 -38.86 -6.62 16.42
N GLY A 206 -38.64 -7.11 15.20
CA GLY A 206 -39.12 -6.47 13.96
C GLY A 206 -40.63 -6.31 13.91
N GLU A 207 -41.41 -7.22 14.50
CA GLU A 207 -42.87 -7.12 14.59
C GLU A 207 -43.29 -5.94 15.49
N ILE A 208 -42.59 -5.76 16.62
CA ILE A 208 -42.82 -4.64 17.54
C ILE A 208 -42.41 -3.32 16.88
N TYR A 209 -41.29 -3.29 16.16
CA TYR A 209 -40.83 -2.12 15.42
C TYR A 209 -41.84 -1.70 14.34
N GLN A 210 -42.28 -2.63 13.51
CA GLN A 210 -43.22 -2.34 12.41
C GLN A 210 -44.58 -1.85 12.91
N LEU A 211 -45.03 -2.32 14.08
CA LEU A 211 -46.26 -1.84 14.72
C LEU A 211 -46.15 -0.40 15.26
N ASN A 212 -44.95 0.13 15.48
CA ASN A 212 -44.74 1.39 16.21
C ASN A 212 -43.95 2.47 15.47
N LYS A 213 -43.27 2.16 14.35
CA LYS A 213 -42.40 3.09 13.60
C LYS A 213 -43.05 4.43 13.20
N ASP A 214 -44.35 4.42 12.89
CA ASP A 214 -45.08 5.61 12.44
C ASP A 214 -45.93 6.27 13.54
N ARG A 215 -45.88 5.74 14.77
CA ARG A 215 -46.76 6.15 15.87
C ARG A 215 -46.10 7.21 16.75
N VAL A 216 -46.80 8.34 16.91
CA VAL A 216 -46.38 9.43 17.80
C VAL A 216 -46.46 8.96 19.25
N GLN A 217 -45.36 9.09 19.98
CA GLN A 217 -45.22 8.71 21.37
C GLN A 217 -45.69 9.84 22.31
N PRO A 218 -45.96 9.56 23.60
CA PRO A 218 -46.47 10.56 24.55
C PRO A 218 -45.59 11.82 24.73
N ASP A 219 -44.30 11.74 24.36
CA ASP A 219 -43.34 12.86 24.39
C ASP A 219 -43.26 13.63 23.05
N GLY A 220 -44.11 13.29 22.07
CA GLY A 220 -44.15 13.91 20.75
C GLY A 220 -43.14 13.35 19.74
N SER A 221 -42.26 12.43 20.16
CA SER A 221 -41.28 11.79 19.29
C SER A 221 -41.86 10.56 18.56
N ARG A 222 -41.09 9.98 17.63
CA ARG A 222 -41.45 8.79 16.84
C ARG A 222 -40.28 7.81 16.82
N LEU A 223 -40.58 6.54 16.63
CA LEU A 223 -39.58 5.47 16.53
C LEU A 223 -39.00 5.43 15.10
N SER A 224 -37.92 6.17 14.85
CA SER A 224 -37.22 6.17 13.55
C SER A 224 -36.15 5.09 13.43
N GLU A 225 -35.59 4.62 14.55
CA GLU A 225 -34.54 3.60 14.64
C GLU A 225 -34.91 2.56 15.71
N ALA A 226 -34.67 1.28 15.44
CA ALA A 226 -35.03 0.18 16.35
C ALA A 226 -34.21 0.16 17.66
N SER A 227 -33.07 0.83 17.69
CA SER A 227 -32.15 0.93 18.84
C SER A 227 -32.49 2.06 19.83
N LEU A 228 -33.34 3.02 19.44
CA LEU A 228 -33.54 4.25 20.21
C LEU A 228 -34.93 4.30 20.87
N ILE A 229 -35.17 3.43 21.85
CA ILE A 229 -36.41 3.48 22.65
C ILE A 229 -36.19 4.22 23.98
N ARG A 230 -37.15 5.08 24.36
CA ARG A 230 -37.05 5.94 25.55
C ARG A 230 -38.00 5.50 26.67
N PRO A 231 -37.62 5.68 27.95
CA PRO A 231 -38.50 5.44 29.08
C PRO A 231 -39.82 6.20 28.95
N GLY A 232 -40.93 5.52 29.23
CA GLY A 232 -42.28 6.08 29.19
C GLY A 232 -43.02 5.94 27.86
N TRP A 233 -42.35 5.52 26.79
CA TRP A 233 -42.99 5.19 25.50
C TRP A 233 -43.93 3.99 25.63
N ILE A 234 -44.95 3.94 24.77
CA ILE A 234 -45.99 2.90 24.79
C ILE A 234 -45.92 2.14 23.48
N MET A 235 -45.47 0.89 23.53
CA MET A 235 -45.34 0.00 22.38
C MET A 235 -46.59 -0.85 22.21
N GLN A 236 -47.16 -0.83 21.01
CA GLN A 236 -48.15 -1.82 20.60
C GLN A 236 -47.44 -3.15 20.38
N MET A 237 -48.01 -4.21 20.94
CA MET A 237 -47.45 -5.56 20.90
C MET A 237 -48.30 -6.45 20.00
N PRO A 238 -47.68 -7.45 19.34
CA PRO A 238 -48.42 -8.53 18.67
C PRO A 238 -49.42 -9.21 19.62
N GLY A 239 -50.58 -9.66 19.10
CA GLY A 239 -51.67 -10.20 19.93
C GLY A 239 -51.29 -11.47 20.73
N ASP A 240 -50.28 -12.20 20.27
CA ASP A 240 -49.71 -13.37 20.94
C ASP A 240 -48.73 -13.02 22.07
N ALA A 241 -48.46 -11.74 22.33
CA ALA A 241 -47.63 -11.29 23.44
C ALA A 241 -48.21 -11.71 24.80
N ARG A 242 -47.34 -12.19 25.69
CA ARG A 242 -47.67 -12.67 27.05
C ARG A 242 -46.79 -11.99 28.09
N GLY A 243 -47.30 -11.82 29.31
CA GLY A 243 -46.54 -11.25 30.43
C GLY A 243 -47.34 -10.22 31.23
N GLY A 244 -47.08 -10.12 32.54
CA GLY A 244 -47.86 -9.30 33.48
C GLY A 244 -47.73 -7.78 33.32
N ASP A 245 -46.78 -7.32 32.51
CA ASP A 245 -46.49 -5.89 32.27
C ASP A 245 -47.25 -5.33 31.05
N LEU A 246 -48.08 -6.14 30.40
CA LEU A 246 -48.91 -5.76 29.25
C LEU A 246 -50.25 -5.19 29.72
N VAL A 247 -50.66 -4.05 29.15
CA VAL A 247 -51.94 -3.39 29.45
C VAL A 247 -52.91 -3.57 28.28
N GLU A 248 -54.10 -4.07 28.56
CA GLU A 248 -55.23 -4.20 27.62
C GLU A 248 -56.21 -3.04 27.82
N MET A 249 -56.68 -2.43 26.73
CA MET A 249 -57.74 -1.42 26.77
C MET A 249 -59.12 -2.11 26.74
N PRO A 250 -60.08 -1.74 27.61
CA PRO A 250 -61.41 -2.35 27.57
C PRO A 250 -62.19 -1.91 26.33
N SER A 251 -62.64 -2.89 25.54
CA SER A 251 -63.52 -2.72 24.39
C SER A 251 -64.89 -2.17 24.81
N THR A 252 -65.23 -0.94 24.42
CA THR A 252 -66.60 -0.43 24.53
C THR A 252 -67.42 -0.83 23.31
N GLY A 253 -68.45 -1.66 23.52
CA GLY A 253 -69.36 -2.16 22.49
C GLY A 253 -70.38 -1.14 21.95
N THR A 254 -70.62 -1.25 20.64
CA THR A 254 -71.86 -1.10 19.84
C THR A 254 -72.96 -0.12 20.28
N THR A 255 -73.28 0.88 19.44
CA THR A 255 -74.60 1.01 18.73
C THR A 255 -74.63 2.14 17.67
N ALA A 256 -75.09 1.75 16.47
CA ALA A 256 -75.75 2.42 15.34
C ALA A 256 -75.82 3.97 15.11
N SER A 257 -75.61 4.32 13.83
CA SER A 257 -76.27 5.36 12.99
C SER A 257 -75.62 6.74 12.78
N GLY A 258 -75.25 7.02 11.52
CA GLY A 258 -75.60 8.26 10.81
C GLY A 258 -74.54 9.37 10.62
N THR A 259 -73.94 9.40 9.43
CA THR A 259 -73.65 10.56 8.54
C THR A 259 -72.86 11.81 9.03
N THR A 260 -71.84 12.13 8.21
CA THR A 260 -71.11 13.41 8.00
C THR A 260 -70.13 13.94 9.06
N ALA A 261 -68.87 14.12 8.65
CA ALA A 261 -67.82 14.92 9.29
C ALA A 261 -67.99 16.43 8.92
N PRO A 262 -67.17 17.38 9.44
CA PRO A 262 -66.04 17.28 10.39
C PRO A 262 -66.03 18.35 11.53
N ASP A 263 -65.01 18.24 12.39
CA ASP A 263 -64.36 19.29 13.20
C ASP A 263 -64.69 19.38 14.72
N ALA A 264 -63.66 19.77 15.49
CA ALA A 264 -63.56 20.03 16.93
C ALA A 264 -63.15 18.88 17.87
N GLY A 265 -62.06 19.14 18.62
CA GLY A 265 -61.44 18.24 19.57
C GLY A 265 -62.16 18.04 20.90
N ALA A 266 -61.67 17.07 21.67
CA ALA A 266 -61.99 16.87 23.09
C ALA A 266 -60.78 16.16 23.74
N ALA A 267 -60.04 16.84 24.61
CA ALA A 267 -60.33 17.05 26.03
C ALA A 267 -59.64 15.96 26.88
N VAL A 268 -58.40 16.27 27.25
CA VAL A 268 -57.63 15.57 28.28
C VAL A 268 -58.32 15.78 29.63
N THR A 269 -58.54 14.70 30.37
CA THR A 269 -59.19 14.72 31.69
C THR A 269 -58.40 15.56 32.71
N PRO A 270 -59.07 16.25 33.64
CA PRO A 270 -58.43 17.20 34.57
C PRO A 270 -57.39 16.56 35.52
N GLN A 271 -57.43 15.24 35.70
CA GLN A 271 -56.43 14.49 36.46
C GLN A 271 -55.09 14.35 35.70
N VAL A 272 -55.13 14.25 34.37
CA VAL A 272 -53.92 14.19 33.53
C VAL A 272 -53.26 15.56 33.43
N ALA A 273 -54.05 16.64 33.39
CA ALA A 273 -53.52 18.02 33.41
C ALA A 273 -52.84 18.39 34.75
N GLN A 274 -53.31 17.86 35.88
CA GLN A 274 -52.67 18.09 37.19
C GLN A 274 -51.35 17.30 37.34
N GLN A 275 -51.28 16.11 36.76
CA GLN A 275 -50.08 15.27 36.82
C GLN A 275 -48.95 15.78 35.91
N ILE A 276 -49.31 16.40 34.77
CA ILE A 276 -48.36 17.10 33.88
C ILE A 276 -47.77 18.35 34.55
N ASN A 277 -48.58 19.12 35.29
CA ASN A 277 -48.10 20.30 36.02
C ASN A 277 -47.20 19.96 37.22
N GLN A 278 -47.39 18.79 37.85
CA GLN A 278 -46.48 18.31 38.91
C GLN A 278 -45.12 17.88 38.36
N TYR A 279 -45.06 17.34 37.14
CA TYR A 279 -43.81 16.92 36.51
C TYR A 279 -42.96 18.10 36.03
N ALA A 280 -43.60 19.22 35.65
CA ALA A 280 -42.91 20.46 35.25
C ALA A 280 -42.30 21.23 36.43
N GLN A 281 -42.76 21.00 37.67
CA GLN A 281 -42.26 21.70 38.87
C GLN A 281 -41.12 20.98 39.59
N THR A 282 -40.79 19.74 39.24
CA THR A 282 -39.73 18.95 39.89
C THR A 282 -38.44 18.82 39.09
N GLY A 283 -38.34 19.48 37.92
CA GLY A 283 -37.15 19.47 37.06
C GLY A 283 -36.09 20.54 37.37
N ASP A 284 -36.42 21.53 38.22
CA ASP A 284 -35.59 22.72 38.46
C ASP A 284 -35.13 22.83 39.93
N HIS A 285 -34.43 21.81 40.44
CA HIS A 285 -33.68 21.94 41.70
C HIS A 285 -32.51 20.94 41.78
N ALA A 286 -31.31 21.32 41.33
CA ALA A 286 -30.03 20.89 41.92
C ALA A 286 -28.81 21.62 41.29
N GLN A 287 -28.74 22.94 41.41
CA GLN A 287 -27.46 23.67 41.38
C GLN A 287 -27.54 24.85 42.34
N GLN A 288 -27.14 24.61 43.60
CA GLN A 288 -26.44 25.52 44.53
C GLN A 288 -26.71 25.15 46.00
N ALA A 289 -25.68 24.64 46.70
CA ALA A 289 -25.27 25.10 48.03
C ALA A 289 -24.02 24.33 48.49
N GLY A 290 -22.95 25.07 48.79
CA GLY A 290 -21.73 24.55 49.39
C GLY A 290 -20.56 25.53 49.32
N GLY A 291 -20.72 26.71 49.94
CA GLY A 291 -19.69 27.75 50.01
C GLY A 291 -18.62 27.51 51.08
N GLY A 292 -17.51 28.27 50.97
CA GLY A 292 -16.47 28.39 52.00
C GLY A 292 -15.13 28.92 51.44
N GLN A 293 -15.01 30.19 51.02
CA GLN A 293 -14.51 31.36 51.79
C GLN A 293 -12.98 31.65 51.70
N ARG A 294 -12.70 32.89 51.26
CA ARG A 294 -11.56 33.81 51.56
C ARG A 294 -10.51 34.05 50.46
N GLY A 295 -10.62 35.22 49.83
CA GLY A 295 -9.62 36.28 50.02
C GLY A 295 -8.89 36.79 48.78
N GLY A 296 -9.17 38.05 48.39
CA GLY A 296 -8.12 39.01 48.03
C GLY A 296 -7.82 39.29 46.55
N THR A 297 -8.57 40.24 45.97
CA THR A 297 -8.09 41.41 45.19
C THR A 297 -6.83 41.27 44.29
N ALA A 298 -6.99 41.44 42.97
CA ALA A 298 -6.57 42.66 42.23
C ALA A 298 -6.60 42.47 40.68
N SER A 299 -7.31 43.41 40.05
CA SER A 299 -7.38 43.89 38.65
C SER A 299 -6.18 43.69 37.70
N LEU A 300 -6.49 43.39 36.42
CA LEU A 300 -6.15 44.12 35.16
C LEU A 300 -6.48 43.19 33.95
N ASP A 301 -7.61 43.40 33.24
CA ASP A 301 -7.74 44.11 31.93
C ASP A 301 -6.77 43.60 30.84
N THR A 302 -7.13 43.23 29.60
CA THR A 302 -8.26 43.64 28.74
C THR A 302 -8.42 42.70 27.51
N ASN A 303 -9.68 42.46 27.11
CA ASN A 303 -10.27 42.31 25.76
C ASN A 303 -9.62 41.46 24.64
N THR A 304 -10.36 40.42 24.21
CA THR A 304 -10.89 40.33 22.83
C THR A 304 -12.24 39.58 22.81
N THR A 305 -13.27 40.27 22.35
CA THR A 305 -14.65 39.79 22.11
C THR A 305 -14.80 39.22 20.70
N ARG A 306 -15.39 38.03 20.62
CA ARG A 306 -15.95 37.40 19.42
C ARG A 306 -17.27 38.08 19.03
N ILE A 307 -17.50 38.28 17.74
CA ILE A 307 -18.83 38.57 17.17
C ILE A 307 -19.09 37.57 16.04
N SER A 308 -20.24 36.91 16.15
CA SER A 308 -20.85 35.97 15.21
C SER A 308 -21.50 36.68 14.01
N LEU A 309 -21.57 36.01 12.86
CA LEU A 309 -22.41 36.41 11.72
C LEU A 309 -23.51 35.36 11.46
N GLY A 310 -24.76 35.85 11.49
CA GLY A 310 -25.95 35.16 11.00
C GLY A 310 -26.22 35.50 9.53
N GLY A 311 -26.93 34.61 8.84
CA GLY A 311 -27.23 34.71 7.40
C GLY A 311 -28.44 35.56 7.03
N GLN A 312 -28.72 35.66 5.71
CA GLN A 312 -30.08 35.77 5.14
C GLN A 312 -30.11 35.76 3.59
N ARG A 313 -31.32 35.49 3.09
CA ARG A 313 -31.80 35.19 1.71
C ARG A 313 -31.80 36.35 0.69
N SER A 314 -31.71 35.96 -0.59
CA SER A 314 -32.34 36.40 -1.87
C SER A 314 -32.88 37.83 -2.14
N ALA A 315 -32.32 38.45 -3.22
CA ALA A 315 -32.80 39.30 -4.37
C ALA A 315 -34.13 40.13 -4.30
N PRO A 316 -34.40 41.20 -5.13
CA PRO A 316 -33.90 41.50 -6.51
C PRO A 316 -33.72 43.00 -6.96
N GLY A 317 -33.25 43.24 -8.21
CA GLY A 317 -33.78 44.32 -9.08
C GLY A 317 -32.88 45.42 -9.69
N ALA A 318 -32.59 45.29 -10.99
CA ALA A 318 -32.64 46.31 -12.08
C ALA A 318 -31.53 47.38 -12.35
N SER A 319 -31.02 47.32 -13.60
CA SER A 319 -30.91 48.38 -14.64
C SER A 319 -29.59 49.11 -14.97
N GLN A 320 -29.19 48.92 -16.25
CA GLN A 320 -28.62 49.87 -17.24
C GLN A 320 -27.13 50.28 -17.08
N ALA A 321 -26.27 50.42 -18.10
CA ALA A 321 -26.42 50.58 -19.55
C ALA A 321 -25.14 50.15 -20.33
N THR A 322 -25.32 49.72 -21.58
CA THR A 322 -24.33 49.57 -22.68
C THR A 322 -23.97 50.94 -23.32
N PRO A 323 -22.91 51.11 -24.16
CA PRO A 323 -22.80 50.56 -25.54
C PRO A 323 -21.37 50.00 -25.88
N ALA A 324 -21.14 48.95 -26.67
CA ALA A 324 -21.49 48.58 -28.05
C ALA A 324 -20.83 49.43 -29.16
N VAL A 325 -19.78 48.89 -29.80
CA VAL A 325 -19.45 49.13 -31.22
C VAL A 325 -19.00 47.81 -31.90
N THR A 326 -19.78 47.48 -32.93
CA THR A 326 -19.69 46.60 -34.12
C THR A 326 -18.33 46.56 -34.84
N HIS A 327 -17.92 45.65 -35.75
CA HIS A 327 -18.39 44.51 -36.59
C HIS A 327 -17.07 43.74 -36.95
N GLU A 328 -16.97 42.47 -37.38
CA GLU A 328 -17.59 41.80 -38.52
C GLU A 328 -17.09 40.33 -38.61
N GLN A 329 -17.86 39.49 -39.29
CA GLN A 329 -17.81 38.03 -39.32
C GLN A 329 -16.71 37.44 -40.23
N HIS A 330 -16.19 36.27 -39.84
CA HIS A 330 -15.92 35.15 -40.75
C HIS A 330 -16.32 33.85 -40.04
N ALA A 331 -17.13 33.03 -40.71
CA ALA A 331 -17.72 31.81 -40.19
C ALA A 331 -17.36 30.61 -41.08
N ALA A 332 -17.47 29.43 -40.45
CA ALA A 332 -17.50 28.05 -40.95
C ALA A 332 -16.14 27.30 -40.95
N ALA A 333 -16.00 26.12 -40.35
CA ALA A 333 -16.95 25.25 -39.64
C ALA A 333 -16.19 24.18 -38.84
N GLU A 334 -16.54 23.97 -37.57
CA GLU A 334 -16.25 22.73 -36.83
C GLU A 334 -17.50 22.32 -36.05
N THR A 335 -17.87 21.06 -36.24
CA THR A 335 -19.00 20.39 -35.61
C THR A 335 -18.47 19.70 -34.36
N ALA A 336 -18.81 20.19 -33.17
CA ALA A 336 -18.55 19.47 -31.92
C ALA A 336 -19.72 19.63 -30.94
N THR A 337 -20.07 18.48 -30.41
CA THR A 337 -21.17 18.10 -29.53
C THR A 337 -21.22 18.93 -28.25
N SER A 338 -22.41 19.46 -27.94
CA SER A 338 -22.72 20.20 -26.72
C SER A 338 -22.98 19.26 -25.53
N ALA A 339 -22.12 19.32 -24.51
CA ALA A 339 -22.41 18.91 -23.15
C ALA A 339 -21.58 19.77 -22.19
N GLU A 340 -22.10 20.96 -21.85
CA GLU A 340 -21.58 21.81 -20.77
C GLU A 340 -22.77 22.42 -20.05
N SER A 341 -22.99 22.04 -18.80
CA SER A 341 -23.58 22.90 -17.77
C SER A 341 -23.49 22.23 -16.39
N ASP A 342 -22.29 22.22 -15.80
CA ASP A 342 -22.05 22.78 -14.45
C ASP A 342 -20.54 22.81 -14.17
N ALA A 343 -19.88 23.92 -14.47
CA ALA A 343 -18.44 24.12 -14.23
C ALA A 343 -18.25 25.37 -13.37
N GLY A 344 -18.38 25.20 -12.05
CA GLY A 344 -17.65 26.06 -11.12
C GLY A 344 -16.17 25.69 -11.22
N PHE A 345 -15.31 26.68 -11.49
CA PHE A 345 -13.86 26.56 -11.71
C PHE A 345 -13.14 25.50 -10.86
N SER A 346 -13.07 24.25 -11.32
CA SER A 346 -12.14 23.22 -10.86
C SER A 346 -10.99 23.19 -11.84
N PHE A 347 -9.79 23.58 -11.40
CA PHE A 347 -8.56 23.44 -12.19
C PHE A 347 -8.24 21.94 -12.32
N GLY A 348 -8.88 21.27 -13.30
CA GLY A 348 -8.46 20.13 -14.14
C GLY A 348 -7.75 18.91 -13.56
N LEU A 349 -7.38 18.87 -12.28
CA LEU A 349 -6.59 17.79 -11.69
C LEU A 349 -7.47 16.63 -11.21
N PRO A 350 -6.97 15.38 -11.27
CA PRO A 350 -7.65 14.21 -10.73
C PRO A 350 -8.04 14.30 -9.24
N GLU A 351 -9.29 14.66 -8.93
CA GLU A 351 -9.81 14.75 -7.56
C GLU A 351 -9.71 13.41 -6.81
N ALA A 352 -9.89 12.29 -7.50
CA ALA A 352 -9.73 10.94 -6.95
C ALA A 352 -8.35 10.70 -6.30
N LEU A 353 -7.28 11.22 -6.89
CA LEU A 353 -5.92 11.08 -6.34
C LEU A 353 -5.64 12.11 -5.23
N LEU A 354 -6.21 13.32 -5.35
CA LEU A 354 -6.13 14.36 -4.32
C LEU A 354 -6.81 13.93 -3.01
N GLY A 355 -7.96 13.26 -3.12
CA GLY A 355 -8.75 12.76 -1.98
C GLY A 355 -8.23 11.45 -1.37
N ALA A 356 -7.17 10.85 -1.93
CA ALA A 356 -6.64 9.55 -1.52
C ALA A 356 -5.18 9.59 -0.99
N PRO A 357 -4.85 10.35 0.09
CA PRO A 357 -3.48 10.57 0.54
C PRO A 357 -2.59 9.35 0.78
N LEU A 358 -3.12 8.26 1.33
CA LEU A 358 -2.36 7.06 1.62
C LEU A 358 -2.03 6.31 0.32
N LEU A 359 -3.03 6.13 -0.56
CA LEU A 359 -2.81 5.61 -1.92
C LEU A 359 -1.82 6.48 -2.70
N ALA A 360 -2.00 7.80 -2.69
CA ALA A 360 -1.14 8.73 -3.41
C ALA A 360 0.32 8.67 -2.91
N ALA A 361 0.52 8.62 -1.59
CA ALA A 361 1.84 8.45 -0.99
C ALA A 361 2.46 7.08 -1.30
N GLY A 362 1.66 6.01 -1.27
CA GLY A 362 2.07 4.66 -1.67
C GLY A 362 2.56 4.62 -3.13
N LEU A 363 1.76 5.17 -4.05
CA LEU A 363 2.07 5.28 -5.47
C LEU A 363 3.35 6.10 -5.71
N LEU A 364 3.49 7.28 -5.10
CA LEU A 364 4.72 8.09 -5.22
C LEU A 364 5.94 7.36 -4.68
N GLY A 365 5.82 6.71 -3.52
CA GLY A 365 6.90 5.96 -2.91
C GLY A 365 7.33 4.77 -3.77
N ALA A 366 6.38 4.05 -4.36
CA ALA A 366 6.63 2.96 -5.30
C ALA A 366 7.26 3.44 -6.61
N LEU A 367 6.72 4.51 -7.21
CA LEU A 367 7.26 5.13 -8.42
C LEU A 367 8.69 5.63 -8.21
N GLY A 368 8.96 6.31 -7.09
CA GLY A 368 10.31 6.78 -6.74
C GLY A 368 11.31 5.64 -6.50
N ARG A 369 10.86 4.50 -5.96
CA ARG A 369 11.70 3.28 -5.87
C ARG A 369 12.01 2.72 -7.25
N ARG A 370 11.01 2.63 -8.13
CA ARG A 370 11.18 2.12 -9.51
C ARG A 370 12.12 3.01 -10.32
N ARG A 371 11.92 4.33 -10.31
CA ARG A 371 12.81 5.30 -10.97
C ARG A 371 14.25 5.20 -10.47
N ARG A 372 14.45 5.05 -9.15
CA ARG A 372 15.80 4.82 -8.59
C ARG A 372 16.38 3.49 -9.03
N GLN A 373 15.62 2.41 -9.01
CA GLN A 373 16.10 1.10 -9.48
C GLN A 373 16.49 1.14 -10.96
N ALA A 374 15.68 1.76 -11.81
CA ALA A 374 15.95 1.97 -13.23
C ALA A 374 17.25 2.78 -13.44
N LEU A 375 17.43 3.84 -12.65
CA LEU A 375 18.64 4.67 -12.64
C LEU A 375 19.89 3.88 -12.21
N TRP A 376 19.80 3.06 -11.16
CA TRP A 376 20.91 2.20 -10.74
C TRP A 376 21.23 1.12 -11.77
N GLN A 377 20.21 0.52 -12.40
CA GLN A 377 20.39 -0.44 -13.48
C GLN A 377 21.01 0.22 -14.72
N SER A 378 20.67 1.47 -15.03
CA SER A 378 21.28 2.20 -16.15
C SER A 378 22.75 2.54 -15.87
N ALA A 379 23.10 2.92 -14.64
CA ALA A 379 24.47 3.18 -14.22
C ALA A 379 25.35 1.92 -14.17
N LEU A 380 24.80 0.77 -13.75
CA LEU A 380 25.54 -0.49 -13.62
C LEU A 380 25.61 -1.32 -14.91
N GLY A 381 24.66 -1.15 -15.84
CA GLY A 381 24.56 -1.90 -17.10
C GLY A 381 25.64 -1.60 -18.15
N ALA A 382 26.76 -1.01 -17.75
CA ALA A 382 27.82 -0.46 -18.59
C ALA A 382 28.75 -1.51 -19.23
N VAL A 383 28.19 -2.50 -19.92
CA VAL A 383 28.91 -3.24 -20.97
C VAL A 383 28.19 -2.99 -22.30
N GLY A 384 28.51 -1.86 -22.94
CA GLY A 384 28.24 -1.68 -24.39
C GLY A 384 27.46 -0.45 -24.84
N GLY A 385 26.87 0.34 -23.95
CA GLY A 385 26.21 1.60 -24.34
C GLY A 385 25.83 2.41 -23.10
N ARG A 386 26.30 3.66 -23.01
CA ARG A 386 25.95 4.55 -21.90
C ARG A 386 24.45 4.86 -21.99
N ARG A 387 23.64 4.18 -21.18
CA ARG A 387 22.21 4.44 -21.05
C ARG A 387 22.00 5.85 -20.47
N GLY A 388 20.90 6.50 -20.86
CA GLY A 388 20.49 7.78 -20.29
C GLY A 388 20.24 7.68 -18.79
N MET A 389 20.67 8.69 -18.03
CA MET A 389 20.35 8.84 -16.60
C MET A 389 19.09 9.68 -16.38
N GLU A 390 18.48 10.21 -17.43
CA GLU A 390 17.30 11.07 -17.32
C GLU A 390 16.02 10.21 -17.36
N PRO A 391 15.15 10.31 -16.34
CA PRO A 391 13.82 9.72 -16.44
C PRO A 391 12.98 10.49 -17.46
N PRO A 392 12.04 9.83 -18.16
CA PRO A 392 11.13 10.51 -19.06
C PRO A 392 10.27 11.51 -18.28
N THR A 393 10.08 12.70 -18.86
CA THR A 393 9.16 13.72 -18.35
C THR A 393 7.73 13.32 -18.73
N PRO A 394 6.81 13.16 -17.76
CA PRO A 394 5.43 12.83 -18.07
C PRO A 394 4.74 13.98 -18.81
N THR A 395 3.78 13.64 -19.67
CA THR A 395 2.98 14.63 -20.42
C THR A 395 1.50 14.28 -20.35
N GLY A 396 0.62 15.24 -20.70
CA GLY A 396 -0.83 15.03 -20.71
C GLY A 396 -1.38 14.51 -19.38
N ALA A 397 -2.25 13.50 -19.45
CA ALA A 397 -2.92 12.94 -18.28
C ALA A 397 -1.96 12.34 -17.23
N ALA A 398 -0.81 11.78 -17.67
CA ALA A 398 0.21 11.27 -16.75
C ALA A 398 0.86 12.40 -15.93
N ALA A 399 1.06 13.58 -16.53
CA ALA A 399 1.58 14.75 -15.82
C ALA A 399 0.56 15.26 -14.78
N ASP A 400 -0.72 15.31 -15.13
CA ASP A 400 -1.78 15.73 -14.22
C ASP A 400 -1.98 14.72 -13.07
N ALA A 401 -1.83 13.43 -13.35
CA ALA A 401 -1.81 12.38 -12.32
C ALA A 401 -0.60 12.55 -11.39
N GLN A 402 0.60 12.81 -11.92
CA GLN A 402 1.79 13.05 -11.10
C GLN A 402 1.59 14.28 -10.19
N ASP A 403 1.03 15.37 -10.70
CA ASP A 403 0.75 16.57 -9.91
C ASP A 403 -0.29 16.30 -8.82
N ALA A 404 -1.37 15.58 -9.14
CA ALA A 404 -2.38 15.20 -8.16
C ALA A 404 -1.79 14.31 -7.06
N LEU A 405 -0.89 13.39 -7.41
CA LEU A 405 -0.16 12.58 -6.44
C LEU A 405 0.71 13.45 -5.53
N LEU A 406 1.50 14.38 -6.09
CA LEU A 406 2.38 15.29 -5.32
C LEU A 406 1.61 16.25 -4.40
N ILE A 407 0.37 16.59 -4.75
CA ILE A 407 -0.49 17.44 -3.91
C ILE A 407 -1.20 16.61 -2.84
N GLY A 408 -1.76 15.46 -3.21
CA GLY A 408 -2.65 14.67 -2.36
C GLY A 408 -1.92 13.76 -1.37
N ALA A 409 -0.66 13.37 -1.65
CA ALA A 409 0.05 12.39 -0.85
C ALA A 409 0.28 12.81 0.62
N ASP A 410 0.07 11.86 1.53
CA ASP A 410 0.45 11.95 2.95
C ASP A 410 1.48 10.88 3.35
N PRO A 411 2.79 11.10 3.07
CA PRO A 411 3.84 10.18 3.48
C PRO A 411 4.00 10.06 5.00
N GLU A 412 3.63 11.09 5.77
CA GLU A 412 3.68 11.05 7.23
C GLU A 412 2.62 10.09 7.78
N GLY A 413 1.38 10.16 7.30
CA GLY A 413 0.32 9.24 7.63
C GLY A 413 0.66 7.79 7.31
N VAL A 414 1.28 7.54 6.14
CA VAL A 414 1.77 6.20 5.76
C VAL A 414 2.81 5.67 6.75
N ARG A 415 3.80 6.49 7.12
CA ARG A 415 4.86 6.10 8.08
C ARG A 415 4.31 5.90 9.48
N LEU A 416 3.41 6.80 9.92
CA LEU A 416 2.77 6.74 11.23
C LEU A 416 2.00 5.43 11.36
N LEU A 417 1.17 5.09 10.38
CA LEU A 417 0.39 3.84 10.39
C LEU A 417 1.33 2.62 10.41
N ASP A 418 2.29 2.54 9.49
CA ASP A 418 3.20 1.38 9.38
C ASP A 418 4.02 1.16 10.67
N ARG A 419 4.65 2.22 11.19
CA ARG A 419 5.44 2.16 12.43
C ARG A 419 4.60 1.81 13.64
N SER A 420 3.41 2.39 13.76
CA SER A 420 2.50 2.13 14.89
C SER A 420 2.06 0.68 14.94
N LEU A 421 1.72 0.10 13.79
CA LEU A 421 1.30 -1.29 13.68
C LEU A 421 2.47 -2.25 13.96
N ARG A 422 3.64 -2.03 13.36
CA ARG A 422 4.84 -2.85 13.62
C ARG A 422 5.31 -2.74 15.08
N GLY A 423 5.29 -1.53 15.64
CA GLY A 423 5.58 -1.26 17.04
C GLY A 423 4.61 -1.98 17.98
N LEU A 424 3.31 -1.97 17.68
CA LEU A 424 2.30 -2.74 18.42
C LEU A 424 2.62 -4.24 18.40
N ALA A 425 2.94 -4.78 17.21
CA ALA A 425 3.28 -6.19 17.06
C ALA A 425 4.54 -6.58 17.85
N ALA A 426 5.57 -5.72 17.82
CA ALA A 426 6.80 -5.92 18.58
C ALA A 426 6.54 -5.89 20.10
N SER A 427 5.74 -4.94 20.59
CA SER A 427 5.38 -4.84 22.01
C SER A 427 4.58 -6.07 22.49
N LEU A 428 3.60 -6.52 21.72
CA LEU A 428 2.82 -7.73 22.05
C LEU A 428 3.70 -8.98 22.01
N ALA A 429 4.61 -9.09 21.05
CA ALA A 429 5.57 -10.20 21.00
C ALA A 429 6.51 -10.21 22.22
N GLY A 430 6.99 -9.05 22.66
CA GLY A 430 7.78 -8.90 23.88
C GLY A 430 7.04 -9.33 25.15
N GLU A 431 5.72 -9.09 25.20
CA GLU A 431 4.83 -9.56 26.28
C GLU A 431 4.37 -11.02 26.10
N SER A 432 4.83 -11.72 25.06
CA SER A 432 4.35 -13.07 24.70
C SER A 432 2.83 -13.17 24.50
N ARG A 433 2.22 -12.11 23.97
CA ARG A 433 0.79 -12.02 23.63
C ARG A 433 0.58 -12.17 22.13
N ALA A 434 -0.53 -12.81 21.76
CA ALA A 434 -0.95 -12.91 20.36
C ALA A 434 -1.47 -11.57 19.83
N LEU A 435 -1.37 -11.36 18.51
CA LEU A 435 -2.00 -10.22 17.84
C LEU A 435 -3.54 -10.31 17.95
N PRO A 436 -4.23 -9.23 18.32
CA PRO A 436 -5.68 -9.19 18.25
C PRO A 436 -6.15 -9.12 16.79
N THR A 437 -7.34 -9.65 16.52
CA THR A 437 -8.01 -9.46 15.23
C THR A 437 -8.52 -8.03 15.13
N VAL A 438 -7.97 -7.24 14.20
CA VAL A 438 -8.40 -5.87 13.88
C VAL A 438 -9.33 -5.93 12.68
N TYR A 439 -10.55 -5.38 12.79
CA TYR A 439 -11.49 -5.25 11.67
C TYR A 439 -11.29 -3.95 10.90
N ALA A 440 -11.09 -2.84 11.62
CA ALA A 440 -10.98 -1.53 11.01
C ALA A 440 -9.96 -0.67 11.75
N ALA A 441 -9.41 0.30 11.04
CA ALA A 441 -8.61 1.38 11.59
C ALA A 441 -9.17 2.73 11.16
N TRP A 442 -9.29 3.65 12.10
CA TRP A 442 -9.66 5.04 11.83
C TRP A 442 -8.44 5.93 11.98
N LEU A 443 -8.13 6.71 10.95
CA LEU A 443 -7.07 7.71 10.97
C LEU A 443 -7.71 9.10 10.93
N SER A 444 -7.56 9.86 12.01
CA SER A 444 -8.15 11.19 12.16
C SER A 444 -7.12 12.14 12.77
N ASN A 445 -6.75 13.21 12.05
CA ASN A 445 -5.75 14.19 12.50
C ASN A 445 -4.39 13.60 12.95
N GLY A 446 -4.06 12.39 12.47
CA GLY A 446 -2.85 11.63 12.86
C GLY A 446 -3.01 10.74 14.09
N ASP A 447 -4.15 10.77 14.77
CA ASP A 447 -4.50 9.78 15.79
C ASP A 447 -5.02 8.51 15.11
N LEU A 448 -4.62 7.35 15.64
CA LEU A 448 -4.95 6.05 15.10
C LEU A 448 -5.84 5.29 16.09
N HIS A 449 -7.02 4.91 15.63
CA HIS A 449 -7.94 4.07 16.39
C HIS A 449 -8.04 2.70 15.72
N LEU A 450 -7.80 1.62 16.46
CA LEU A 450 -8.04 0.26 15.99
C LEU A 450 -9.33 -0.27 16.59
N GLN A 451 -10.20 -0.79 15.73
CA GLN A 451 -11.41 -1.50 16.11
C GLN A 451 -11.14 -3.01 16.03
N LEU A 452 -11.20 -3.67 17.18
CA LEU A 452 -10.94 -5.09 17.34
C LEU A 452 -12.22 -5.91 17.18
N ALA A 453 -12.08 -7.14 16.70
CA ALA A 453 -13.19 -8.07 16.60
C ALA A 453 -13.75 -8.51 17.95
N GLN A 454 -12.86 -8.60 18.95
CA GLN A 454 -13.18 -9.03 20.30
C GLN A 454 -12.26 -8.32 21.29
N PRO A 455 -12.67 -8.14 22.56
CA PRO A 455 -11.81 -7.58 23.60
C PRO A 455 -10.49 -8.34 23.74
N ALA A 456 -9.36 -7.62 23.67
CA ALA A 456 -8.01 -8.20 23.75
C ALA A 456 -7.25 -7.82 25.03
N GLY A 457 -7.99 -7.47 26.07
CA GLY A 457 -7.44 -7.00 27.35
C GLY A 457 -6.82 -5.61 27.24
N LYS A 458 -5.92 -5.29 28.18
CA LYS A 458 -5.28 -3.98 28.24
C LYS A 458 -4.27 -3.81 27.08
N PRO A 459 -4.34 -2.71 26.30
CA PRO A 459 -3.34 -2.44 25.27
C PRO A 459 -1.94 -2.20 25.88
N PRO A 460 -0.86 -2.59 25.19
CA PRO A 460 0.51 -2.30 25.61
C PRO A 460 0.82 -0.80 25.44
N ALA A 461 1.60 -0.20 26.34
CA ALA A 461 1.99 1.20 26.20
C ALA A 461 2.77 1.43 24.89
N PRO A 462 2.58 2.57 24.20
CA PRO A 462 1.75 3.74 24.54
C PRO A 462 0.26 3.65 24.12
N TRP A 463 -0.22 2.52 23.61
CA TRP A 463 -1.62 2.37 23.25
C TRP A 463 -2.54 2.45 24.47
N GLN A 464 -3.69 3.10 24.30
CA GLN A 464 -4.68 3.34 25.35
C GLN A 464 -6.01 2.67 24.98
N LEU A 465 -6.80 2.35 26.00
CA LEU A 465 -8.15 1.86 25.79
C LEU A 465 -9.03 3.04 25.36
N GLY A 466 -9.82 2.85 24.31
CA GLY A 466 -10.71 3.85 23.76
C GLY A 466 -12.06 3.89 24.50
N GLN A 467 -13.13 4.07 23.72
CA GLN A 467 -14.50 4.18 24.25
C GLN A 467 -14.99 2.88 24.90
N ASP A 468 -14.46 1.73 24.46
CA ASP A 468 -14.78 0.41 25.01
C ASP A 468 -13.55 -0.53 24.97
N GLN A 469 -13.75 -1.82 25.29
CA GLN A 469 -12.67 -2.82 25.33
C GLN A 469 -12.24 -3.36 23.95
N THR A 470 -12.96 -3.00 22.89
CA THR A 470 -12.68 -3.33 21.49
C THR A 470 -12.04 -2.18 20.71
N PHE A 471 -11.97 -0.97 21.28
CA PHE A 471 -11.30 0.16 20.66
C PHE A 471 -9.96 0.44 21.34
N TRP A 472 -8.88 0.41 20.55
CA TRP A 472 -7.54 0.83 21.01
C TRP A 472 -7.15 2.13 20.32
N LEU A 473 -6.60 3.06 21.09
CA LEU A 473 -6.22 4.40 20.65
C LEU A 473 -4.70 4.57 20.73
N LEU A 474 -4.13 5.21 19.72
CA LEU A 474 -2.77 5.72 19.73
C LEU A 474 -2.77 7.18 19.29
N ALA A 475 -2.31 8.06 20.18
CA ALA A 475 -2.13 9.48 19.86
C ALA A 475 -0.94 9.69 18.91
N ARG A 476 -1.03 10.66 18.01
CA ARG A 476 0.04 11.01 17.06
C ARG A 476 1.41 11.18 17.72
N THR A 477 1.46 11.92 18.83
CA THR A 477 2.71 12.23 19.54
C THR A 477 3.38 11.01 20.17
N ASP A 478 2.61 9.97 20.47
CA ASP A 478 3.11 8.69 20.96
C ASP A 478 3.52 7.78 19.79
N ALA A 479 2.79 7.84 18.67
CA ALA A 479 3.14 7.11 17.45
C ALA A 479 4.51 7.52 16.89
N GLU A 480 4.84 8.81 16.93
CA GLU A 480 6.11 9.37 16.49
C GLU A 480 7.32 8.84 17.30
N ARG A 481 7.09 8.21 18.47
CA ARG A 481 8.16 7.61 19.30
C ARG A 481 8.58 6.21 18.85
N TYR A 482 7.80 5.54 18.00
CA TYR A 482 8.19 4.23 17.49
C TYR A 482 9.33 4.36 16.49
N GLU A 483 10.41 3.62 16.74
CA GLU A 483 11.51 3.44 15.80
C GLU A 483 11.15 2.45 14.69
N ASP A 484 11.93 2.45 13.61
CA ASP A 484 11.75 1.48 12.53
C ASP A 484 12.13 0.08 13.02
N VAL A 485 11.15 -0.83 13.06
CA VAL A 485 11.34 -2.23 13.43
C VAL A 485 11.27 -3.11 12.19
N ASP A 486 12.30 -3.92 11.94
CA ASP A 486 12.34 -4.90 10.85
C ASP A 486 11.56 -6.18 11.21
N THR A 487 10.26 -6.04 11.45
CA THR A 487 9.29 -7.14 11.59
C THR A 487 8.38 -7.18 10.37
N ALA A 488 7.73 -8.31 10.06
CA ALA A 488 6.69 -8.35 9.02
C ALA A 488 5.46 -7.51 9.43
N ALA A 489 4.68 -7.05 8.46
CA ALA A 489 3.48 -6.29 8.76
C ALA A 489 2.43 -7.15 9.47
N PRO A 490 1.82 -6.65 10.57
CA PRO A 490 0.85 -7.44 11.33
C PRO A 490 -0.52 -7.54 10.63
N TYR A 491 -0.96 -6.46 9.98
CA TYR A 491 -2.28 -6.33 9.34
C TYR A 491 -2.15 -5.81 7.90
N PRO A 492 -1.51 -6.57 7.00
CA PRO A 492 -1.26 -6.15 5.63
C PRO A 492 -2.54 -5.93 4.82
N GLY A 493 -3.66 -6.54 5.17
CA GLY A 493 -4.96 -6.38 4.50
C GLY A 493 -5.71 -5.07 4.82
N LEU A 494 -5.13 -4.16 5.61
CA LEU A 494 -5.71 -2.83 5.88
C LEU A 494 -5.63 -1.93 4.64
N VAL A 495 -6.79 -1.49 4.15
CA VAL A 495 -6.92 -0.62 2.98
C VAL A 495 -7.97 0.47 3.20
N SER A 496 -7.72 1.67 2.68
CA SER A 496 -8.66 2.80 2.74
C SER A 496 -9.90 2.54 1.89
N LEU A 497 -11.09 2.71 2.48
CA LEU A 497 -12.37 2.62 1.75
C LEU A 497 -12.99 3.98 1.47
N GLY A 498 -12.70 4.97 2.32
CA GLY A 498 -13.27 6.30 2.19
C GLY A 498 -13.06 7.16 3.44
N THR A 499 -13.71 8.31 3.44
CA THR A 499 -13.66 9.28 4.53
C THR A 499 -15.06 9.62 5.03
N MET A 500 -15.15 9.92 6.33
CA MET A 500 -16.34 10.41 7.01
C MET A 500 -15.91 11.51 7.99
N ASP A 501 -16.45 12.72 7.85
CA ASP A 501 -16.10 13.88 8.70
C ASP A 501 -14.57 14.05 8.87
N ASP A 502 -13.84 14.09 7.74
CA ASP A 502 -12.36 14.16 7.66
C ASP A 502 -11.59 12.98 8.30
N SER A 503 -12.29 11.96 8.79
CA SER A 503 -11.70 10.75 9.36
C SER A 503 -11.69 9.63 8.32
N ARG A 504 -10.52 9.03 8.09
CA ARG A 504 -10.35 7.94 7.13
C ARG A 504 -10.64 6.60 7.74
N LEU A 505 -11.48 5.81 7.08
CA LEU A 505 -11.68 4.41 7.42
C LEU A 505 -10.77 3.52 6.57
N LEU A 506 -10.00 2.68 7.24
CA LEU A 506 -9.32 1.54 6.66
C LEU A 506 -9.98 0.26 7.14
N LEU A 507 -10.23 -0.67 6.23
CA LEU A 507 -10.81 -1.97 6.53
C LEU A 507 -9.78 -3.07 6.36
N ASN A 508 -9.71 -4.00 7.30
CA ASN A 508 -8.84 -5.15 7.20
C ASN A 508 -9.53 -6.29 6.46
N LEU A 509 -9.39 -6.33 5.13
CA LEU A 509 -10.06 -7.30 4.27
C LEU A 509 -9.64 -8.75 4.54
N GLU A 510 -8.47 -8.98 5.14
CA GLU A 510 -8.01 -10.33 5.48
C GLU A 510 -8.71 -10.91 6.72
N SER A 511 -9.34 -10.06 7.54
CA SER A 511 -9.96 -10.45 8.81
C SER A 511 -11.43 -10.84 8.67
N VAL A 512 -12.04 -10.58 7.52
CA VAL A 512 -13.47 -10.75 7.30
C VAL A 512 -13.81 -12.24 7.21
N PRO A 513 -14.74 -12.77 8.03
CA PRO A 513 -15.12 -14.18 8.01
C PRO A 513 -16.12 -14.46 6.88
N GLY A 514 -15.67 -14.35 5.62
CA GLY A 514 -16.49 -14.60 4.45
C GLY A 514 -16.17 -13.64 3.30
N ILE A 515 -17.18 -13.37 2.46
CA ILE A 515 -17.07 -12.46 1.33
C ILE A 515 -17.47 -11.04 1.76
N VAL A 516 -16.77 -10.02 1.26
CA VAL A 516 -17.26 -8.65 1.23
C VAL A 516 -17.90 -8.44 -0.14
N SER A 517 -19.20 -8.21 -0.20
CA SER A 517 -19.90 -7.89 -1.45
C SER A 517 -19.91 -6.39 -1.69
N LEU A 518 -19.71 -5.97 -2.94
CA LEU A 518 -19.85 -4.59 -3.38
C LEU A 518 -20.86 -4.51 -4.51
N SER A 519 -22.02 -3.92 -4.25
CA SER A 519 -23.03 -3.60 -5.26
C SER A 519 -22.84 -2.19 -5.82
N GLY A 520 -23.41 -1.93 -7.00
CA GLY A 520 -23.28 -0.66 -7.72
C GLY A 520 -23.01 -0.88 -9.21
N SER A 521 -22.81 0.21 -9.96
CA SER A 521 -22.49 0.10 -11.38
C SER A 521 -21.13 -0.58 -11.59
N GLU A 522 -20.95 -1.28 -12.71
CA GLU A 522 -19.69 -1.96 -13.03
C GLU A 522 -18.49 -0.99 -13.01
N SER A 523 -18.65 0.22 -13.55
CA SER A 523 -17.60 1.24 -13.56
C SER A 523 -17.22 1.73 -12.16
N ASP A 524 -18.22 1.91 -11.28
CA ASP A 524 -17.97 2.40 -9.92
C ASP A 524 -17.30 1.33 -9.06
N ARG A 525 -17.78 0.07 -9.17
CA ARG A 525 -17.14 -1.09 -8.52
C ARG A 525 -15.70 -1.26 -8.99
N ALA A 526 -15.46 -1.21 -10.30
CA ALA A 526 -14.11 -1.31 -10.85
C ALA A 526 -13.19 -0.19 -10.35
N ALA A 527 -13.70 1.03 -10.18
CA ALA A 527 -12.93 2.15 -9.64
C ALA A 527 -12.56 1.95 -8.16
N VAL A 528 -13.46 1.42 -7.33
CA VAL A 528 -13.15 1.04 -5.93
C VAL A 528 -12.12 -0.09 -5.90
N PHE A 529 -12.30 -1.14 -6.71
CA PHE A 529 -11.38 -2.27 -6.75
C PHE A 529 -9.99 -1.89 -7.26
N ALA A 530 -9.90 -1.01 -8.26
CA ALA A 530 -8.64 -0.45 -8.74
C ALA A 530 -7.92 0.36 -7.64
N SER A 531 -8.67 1.14 -6.85
CA SER A 531 -8.14 1.89 -5.71
C SER A 531 -7.56 0.95 -4.64
N VAL A 532 -8.35 -0.07 -4.24
CA VAL A 532 -7.93 -1.08 -3.26
C VAL A 532 -6.70 -1.85 -3.75
N ALA A 533 -6.69 -2.29 -5.01
CA ALA A 533 -5.57 -3.00 -5.60
C ALA A 533 -4.30 -2.16 -5.63
N ALA A 534 -4.39 -0.91 -6.10
CA ALA A 534 -3.25 0.00 -6.21
C ALA A 534 -2.67 0.37 -4.84
N GLU A 535 -3.53 0.60 -3.84
CA GLU A 535 -3.12 0.95 -2.48
C GLU A 535 -2.36 -0.20 -1.82
N LEU A 536 -2.95 -1.40 -1.79
CA LEU A 536 -2.34 -2.59 -1.20
C LEU A 536 -1.09 -3.06 -1.96
N ALA A 537 -1.03 -2.81 -3.27
CA ALA A 537 0.14 -3.13 -4.08
C ALA A 537 1.36 -2.26 -3.74
N THR A 538 1.15 -1.01 -3.30
CA THR A 538 2.21 0.00 -3.19
C THR A 538 2.57 0.41 -1.75
N ASN A 539 1.68 0.20 -0.79
CA ASN A 539 1.88 0.60 0.60
C ASN A 539 2.94 -0.20 1.37
N GLY A 540 3.54 0.46 2.38
CA GLY A 540 4.59 -0.11 3.22
C GLY A 540 4.12 -1.21 4.17
N TRP A 541 2.93 -1.06 4.76
CA TRP A 541 2.35 -2.04 5.68
C TRP A 541 1.69 -3.23 4.99
N SER A 542 1.53 -3.19 3.66
CA SER A 542 0.95 -4.29 2.88
C SER A 542 2.04 -5.27 2.45
N ASP A 543 3.01 -5.61 3.30
CA ASP A 543 4.14 -6.44 2.89
C ASP A 543 3.76 -7.91 2.59
N ARG A 544 4.49 -8.51 1.64
CA ARG A 544 4.45 -9.96 1.33
C ARG A 544 3.04 -10.51 1.05
N MET A 545 2.19 -9.78 0.33
CA MET A 545 0.87 -10.27 -0.10
C MET A 545 0.79 -10.55 -1.60
N THR A 546 -0.18 -11.38 -1.97
CA THR A 546 -0.63 -11.56 -3.35
C THR A 546 -2.03 -10.98 -3.50
N ILE A 547 -2.26 -10.25 -4.59
CA ILE A 547 -3.55 -9.67 -4.95
C ILE A 547 -3.92 -10.24 -6.32
N THR A 548 -5.02 -10.97 -6.40
CA THR A 548 -5.54 -11.52 -7.65
C THR A 548 -6.72 -10.69 -8.12
N LEU A 549 -6.60 -10.10 -9.31
CA LEU A 549 -7.61 -9.32 -10.00
C LEU A 549 -8.30 -10.22 -11.02
N VAL A 550 -9.64 -10.24 -11.02
CA VAL A 550 -10.42 -11.06 -11.94
C VAL A 550 -11.46 -10.23 -12.65
N GLY A 551 -11.41 -10.24 -13.99
CA GLY A 551 -12.35 -9.50 -14.85
C GLY A 551 -12.13 -7.99 -14.88
N PHE A 552 -11.03 -7.46 -14.31
CA PHE A 552 -10.67 -6.04 -14.39
C PHE A 552 -9.17 -5.83 -14.18
N GLY A 553 -8.70 -4.61 -14.49
CA GLY A 553 -7.40 -4.15 -14.01
C GLY A 553 -6.21 -4.89 -14.61
N GLN A 554 -6.32 -5.50 -15.79
CA GLN A 554 -5.19 -6.12 -16.51
C GLN A 554 -3.97 -5.19 -16.56
N ASP A 555 -4.22 -3.90 -16.80
CA ASP A 555 -3.23 -2.84 -16.88
C ASP A 555 -2.61 -2.44 -15.52
N LEU A 556 -3.11 -2.90 -14.37
CA LEU A 556 -2.56 -2.56 -13.04
C LEU A 556 -1.31 -3.37 -12.69
N THR A 557 -1.10 -4.51 -13.33
CA THR A 557 0.04 -5.42 -13.06
C THR A 557 1.41 -4.72 -13.03
N PRO A 558 1.72 -3.72 -13.91
CA PRO A 558 2.95 -2.96 -13.86
C PRO A 558 3.21 -2.22 -12.54
N LEU A 559 2.19 -1.88 -11.73
CA LEU A 559 2.40 -1.20 -10.45
C LEU A 559 3.22 -2.06 -9.48
N ALA A 560 2.95 -3.37 -9.45
CA ALA A 560 3.62 -4.32 -8.58
C ALA A 560 3.57 -5.74 -9.17
N PRO A 561 4.43 -6.08 -10.17
CA PRO A 561 4.34 -7.34 -10.90
C PRO A 561 4.57 -8.59 -10.04
N ASN A 562 5.24 -8.44 -8.90
CA ASN A 562 5.47 -9.54 -7.95
C ASN A 562 4.30 -9.76 -6.97
N ARG A 563 3.29 -8.89 -6.98
CA ARG A 563 2.18 -8.87 -6.01
C ARG A 563 0.83 -8.97 -6.70
N LEU A 564 0.65 -8.25 -7.80
CA LEU A 564 -0.57 -8.25 -8.59
C LEU A 564 -0.54 -9.39 -9.61
N ARG A 565 -1.63 -10.14 -9.66
CA ARG A 565 -1.90 -11.18 -10.65
C ARG A 565 -3.23 -10.90 -11.30
N HIS A 566 -3.32 -11.08 -12.60
CA HIS A 566 -4.57 -11.02 -13.34
C HIS A 566 -5.00 -12.41 -13.76
N LEU A 567 -6.28 -12.74 -13.58
CA LEU A 567 -6.92 -13.91 -14.18
C LEU A 567 -8.07 -13.45 -15.07
N ASP A 568 -8.25 -14.13 -16.20
CA ASP A 568 -9.21 -13.72 -17.22
C ASP A 568 -10.66 -14.11 -16.85
N ASP A 569 -10.85 -15.17 -16.06
CA ASP A 569 -12.18 -15.69 -15.69
C ASP A 569 -12.27 -16.27 -14.27
N ILE A 570 -13.51 -16.48 -13.82
CA ILE A 570 -13.87 -17.01 -12.50
C ILE A 570 -13.53 -18.50 -12.38
N GLU A 571 -13.55 -19.25 -13.48
CA GLU A 571 -13.23 -20.69 -13.48
C GLU A 571 -11.76 -20.90 -13.08
N ALA A 572 -10.83 -20.17 -13.70
CA ALA A 572 -9.41 -20.17 -13.35
C ALA A 572 -9.17 -19.70 -11.91
N LEU A 573 -9.97 -18.74 -11.42
CA LEU A 573 -9.92 -18.29 -10.03
C LEU A 573 -10.29 -19.43 -9.07
N VAL A 574 -11.41 -20.10 -9.30
CA VAL A 574 -11.88 -21.20 -8.44
C VAL A 574 -10.85 -22.33 -8.41
N GLU A 575 -10.32 -22.77 -9.55
CA GLU A 575 -9.29 -23.81 -9.62
C GLU A 575 -8.04 -23.42 -8.82
N THR A 576 -7.56 -22.19 -9.01
CA THR A 576 -6.37 -21.67 -8.32
C THR A 576 -6.60 -21.60 -6.80
N MET A 577 -7.75 -21.08 -6.38
CA MET A 577 -8.05 -20.87 -4.97
C MET A 577 -8.41 -22.17 -4.23
N GLU A 578 -8.99 -23.16 -4.89
CA GLU A 578 -9.17 -24.49 -4.31
C GLU A 578 -7.84 -25.15 -3.97
N ALA A 579 -6.88 -25.11 -4.89
CA ALA A 579 -5.54 -25.66 -4.68
C ALA A 579 -4.81 -24.93 -3.54
N GLU A 580 -4.87 -23.60 -3.54
CA GLU A 580 -4.21 -22.78 -2.52
C GLU A 580 -4.84 -22.95 -1.14
N THR A 581 -6.18 -22.95 -1.05
CA THR A 581 -6.91 -23.15 0.21
C THR A 581 -6.56 -24.50 0.82
N ARG A 582 -6.50 -25.56 0.01
CA ARG A 582 -6.10 -26.90 0.44
C ARG A 582 -4.65 -26.93 0.96
N GLN A 583 -3.73 -26.28 0.25
CA GLN A 583 -2.32 -26.19 0.65
C GLN A 583 -2.16 -25.43 1.97
N ARG A 584 -2.78 -24.25 2.11
CA ARG A 584 -2.69 -23.41 3.31
C ARG A 584 -3.28 -24.12 4.52
N ARG A 585 -4.46 -24.73 4.38
CA ARG A 585 -5.10 -25.50 5.47
C ARG A 585 -4.20 -26.64 5.95
N GLY A 586 -3.61 -27.40 5.02
CA GLY A 586 -2.69 -28.49 5.35
C GLY A 586 -1.43 -28.01 6.06
N ALA A 587 -0.84 -26.91 5.59
CA ALA A 587 0.38 -26.36 6.17
C ALA A 587 0.13 -25.70 7.55
N LEU A 588 -1.02 -25.05 7.75
CA LEU A 588 -1.42 -24.47 9.04
C LEU A 588 -1.65 -25.56 10.09
N GLY A 589 -2.33 -26.64 9.71
CA GLY A 589 -2.52 -27.82 10.55
C GLY A 589 -1.20 -28.51 10.91
N ALA A 590 -0.26 -28.61 9.96
CA ALA A 590 1.08 -29.17 10.22
C ALA A 590 1.93 -28.30 11.16
N ALA A 591 1.72 -26.98 11.15
CA ALA A 591 2.41 -26.04 12.05
C ALA A 591 1.76 -25.95 13.44
N GLY A 592 0.56 -26.50 13.63
CA GLY A 592 -0.16 -26.47 14.91
C GLY A 592 -0.74 -25.09 15.26
N HIS A 593 -1.10 -24.29 14.26
CA HIS A 593 -1.71 -22.98 14.45
C HIS A 593 -3.19 -22.98 14.07
N ASP A 594 -3.97 -22.12 14.73
CA ASP A 594 -5.42 -22.01 14.49
C ASP A 594 -5.77 -21.01 13.38
N SER A 595 -4.88 -20.03 13.13
CA SER A 595 -5.00 -19.04 12.06
C SER A 595 -3.65 -18.47 11.63
N VAL A 596 -3.59 -17.89 10.43
CA VAL A 596 -2.42 -17.15 9.93
C VAL A 596 -2.03 -16.00 10.87
N LEU A 597 -3.00 -15.28 11.42
CA LEU A 597 -2.74 -14.18 12.36
C LEU A 597 -1.98 -14.66 13.61
N THR A 598 -2.38 -15.80 14.18
CA THR A 598 -1.66 -16.38 15.34
C THR A 598 -0.23 -16.79 14.99
N GLY A 599 0.03 -17.21 13.75
CA GLY A 599 1.37 -17.58 13.27
C GLY A 599 2.32 -16.40 12.97
N ARG A 600 1.84 -15.14 13.02
CA ARG A 600 2.67 -13.95 12.73
C ARG A 600 3.48 -13.45 13.93
N THR A 601 3.21 -13.94 15.14
CA THR A 601 3.95 -13.60 16.36
C THR A 601 4.61 -14.82 17.00
N GLY A 602 5.63 -14.58 17.84
CA GLY A 602 6.31 -15.62 18.60
C GLY A 602 7.21 -16.55 17.76
N PRO A 603 7.52 -17.76 18.25
CA PRO A 603 8.47 -18.70 17.63
C PRO A 603 8.09 -19.17 16.20
N ALA A 604 6.86 -18.90 15.77
CA ALA A 604 6.27 -19.31 14.50
C ALA A 604 6.50 -18.31 13.34
N GLN A 605 7.14 -17.16 13.61
CA GLN A 605 7.38 -16.09 12.64
C GLN A 605 8.15 -16.57 11.38
N HIS A 606 8.89 -17.67 11.49
CA HIS A 606 9.70 -18.24 10.41
C HIS A 606 8.87 -18.80 9.24
N THR A 607 7.59 -19.15 9.47
CA THR A 607 6.71 -19.74 8.45
C THR A 607 6.19 -18.73 7.42
N ARG A 608 6.32 -17.42 7.70
CA ARG A 608 6.08 -16.29 6.77
C ARG A 608 4.87 -16.47 5.84
N TRP A 609 3.68 -16.58 6.43
CA TRP A 609 2.42 -16.68 5.70
C TRP A 609 2.05 -15.38 5.00
N ALA A 610 2.05 -15.40 3.66
CA ALA A 610 1.63 -14.29 2.81
C ALA A 610 0.10 -14.20 2.73
N PRO A 611 -0.54 -13.05 3.02
CA PRO A 611 -1.96 -12.88 2.75
C PRO A 611 -2.26 -12.98 1.26
N HIS A 612 -3.47 -13.40 0.92
CA HIS A 612 -3.96 -13.38 -0.46
C HIS A 612 -5.31 -12.65 -0.51
N LEU A 613 -5.39 -11.57 -1.26
CA LEU A 613 -6.64 -10.87 -1.52
C LEU A 613 -7.13 -11.19 -2.93
N VAL A 614 -8.39 -11.60 -3.05
CA VAL A 614 -9.08 -11.79 -4.33
C VAL A 614 -10.05 -10.64 -4.54
N LEU A 615 -9.87 -9.93 -5.66
CA LEU A 615 -10.75 -8.87 -6.12
C LEU A 615 -11.45 -9.38 -7.38
N LEU A 616 -12.75 -9.59 -7.31
CA LEU A 616 -13.56 -10.09 -8.42
C LEU A 616 -14.55 -8.99 -8.84
N ALA A 617 -14.32 -8.38 -10.01
CA ALA A 617 -15.21 -7.35 -10.53
C ALA A 617 -16.43 -7.90 -11.27
N ALA A 618 -16.24 -9.03 -11.96
CA ALA A 618 -17.29 -9.68 -12.71
C ALA A 618 -18.34 -10.30 -11.78
N GLU A 619 -19.61 -10.17 -12.15
CA GLU A 619 -20.69 -10.82 -11.42
C GLU A 619 -20.56 -12.35 -11.54
N PRO A 620 -20.46 -13.09 -10.41
CA PRO A 620 -20.40 -14.53 -10.46
C PRO A 620 -21.75 -15.13 -10.84
N SER A 621 -21.72 -16.23 -11.60
CA SER A 621 -22.91 -17.04 -11.81
C SER A 621 -23.40 -17.62 -10.48
N ALA A 622 -24.67 -18.03 -10.39
CA ALA A 622 -25.22 -18.60 -9.15
C ALA A 622 -24.41 -19.82 -8.65
N ASP A 623 -23.93 -20.67 -9.56
CA ASP A 623 -23.10 -21.83 -9.23
C ASP A 623 -21.71 -21.42 -8.72
N ASP A 624 -21.12 -20.39 -9.33
CA ASP A 624 -19.81 -19.88 -8.91
C ASP A 624 -19.89 -19.13 -7.58
N ALA A 625 -20.98 -18.41 -7.32
CA ALA A 625 -21.22 -17.72 -6.06
C ALA A 625 -21.26 -18.73 -4.89
N VAL A 626 -21.89 -19.89 -5.08
CA VAL A 626 -21.89 -20.97 -4.07
C VAL A 626 -20.48 -21.51 -3.83
N LYS A 627 -19.70 -21.79 -4.90
CA LYS A 627 -18.31 -22.26 -4.76
C LYS A 627 -17.41 -21.22 -4.07
N LEU A 628 -17.57 -19.95 -4.41
CA LEU A 628 -16.86 -18.85 -3.77
C LEU A 628 -17.22 -18.74 -2.28
N ALA A 629 -18.50 -18.91 -1.92
CA ALA A 629 -18.93 -18.94 -0.53
C ALA A 629 -18.28 -20.10 0.26
N GLU A 630 -18.19 -21.28 -0.34
CA GLU A 630 -17.51 -22.44 0.25
C GLU A 630 -16.01 -22.18 0.47
N LEU A 631 -15.33 -21.55 -0.49
CA LEU A 631 -13.94 -21.13 -0.36
C LEU A 631 -13.76 -20.05 0.72
N ALA A 632 -14.70 -19.11 0.79
CA ALA A 632 -14.66 -17.97 1.70
C ALA A 632 -14.94 -18.34 3.17
N ALA A 633 -15.62 -19.47 3.43
CA ALA A 633 -16.04 -19.87 4.77
C ALA A 633 -14.90 -19.94 5.81
N ASP A 634 -13.70 -20.35 5.41
CA ASP A 634 -12.50 -20.43 6.26
C ASP A 634 -11.44 -19.36 5.94
N ALA A 635 -11.76 -18.39 5.08
CA ALA A 635 -10.77 -17.53 4.45
C ALA A 635 -9.98 -16.68 5.45
N SER A 636 -10.65 -16.08 6.45
CA SER A 636 -9.99 -15.27 7.49
C SER A 636 -8.96 -16.06 8.31
N ARG A 637 -9.21 -17.34 8.58
CA ARG A 637 -8.24 -18.22 9.27
C ARG A 637 -7.01 -18.49 8.40
N LEU A 638 -7.20 -18.58 7.09
CA LEU A 638 -6.15 -18.85 6.11
C LEU A 638 -5.45 -17.58 5.59
N GLY A 639 -5.84 -16.40 6.09
CA GLY A 639 -5.33 -15.11 5.63
C GLY A 639 -5.67 -14.84 4.18
N ILE A 640 -6.87 -15.23 3.75
CA ILE A 640 -7.43 -14.96 2.43
C ILE A 640 -8.60 -13.98 2.59
N GLY A 641 -8.65 -12.94 1.79
CA GLY A 641 -9.79 -12.01 1.71
C GLY A 641 -10.47 -12.11 0.35
N TYR A 642 -11.80 -11.98 0.32
CA TYR A 642 -12.60 -11.94 -0.91
C TYR A 642 -13.42 -10.66 -0.95
N LEU A 643 -13.21 -9.85 -1.98
CA LEU A 643 -14.02 -8.68 -2.29
C LEU A 643 -14.64 -8.91 -3.68
N VAL A 644 -15.97 -9.04 -3.73
CA VAL A 644 -16.70 -9.52 -4.90
C VAL A 644 -17.76 -8.49 -5.32
N GLY A 645 -17.72 -8.09 -6.59
CA GLY A 645 -18.73 -7.28 -7.23
C GLY A 645 -20.00 -8.10 -7.51
N THR A 646 -21.17 -7.52 -7.21
CA THR A 646 -22.46 -8.15 -7.50
C THR A 646 -23.49 -7.11 -7.95
N ASP A 647 -24.35 -7.44 -8.91
CA ASP A 647 -25.37 -6.49 -9.38
C ASP A 647 -26.54 -6.42 -8.39
N SER A 648 -26.75 -7.50 -7.63
CA SER A 648 -27.69 -7.58 -6.52
C SER A 648 -26.93 -7.80 -5.21
N GLY A 649 -27.20 -7.03 -4.15
CA GLY A 649 -26.45 -7.11 -2.89
C GLY A 649 -26.47 -8.48 -2.18
N ASP A 650 -27.30 -9.42 -2.65
CA ASP A 650 -27.49 -10.75 -2.06
C ASP A 650 -26.52 -11.76 -2.68
N LEU A 651 -25.36 -11.93 -2.05
CA LEU A 651 -24.35 -12.91 -2.43
C LEU A 651 -24.21 -13.97 -1.33
N PRO A 652 -24.33 -15.28 -1.64
CA PRO A 652 -24.14 -16.35 -0.67
C PRO A 652 -22.80 -16.21 0.05
N GLY A 653 -22.80 -16.31 1.39
CA GLY A 653 -21.58 -16.20 2.19
C GLY A 653 -21.00 -14.79 2.32
N ALA A 654 -21.73 -13.76 1.90
CA ALA A 654 -21.40 -12.37 2.22
C ALA A 654 -21.47 -12.15 3.74
N ALA A 655 -20.33 -11.77 4.32
CA ALA A 655 -20.24 -11.36 5.71
C ALA A 655 -20.58 -9.87 5.87
N TRP A 656 -20.19 -9.07 4.88
CA TRP A 656 -20.49 -7.64 4.79
C TRP A 656 -20.98 -7.29 3.39
N GLU A 657 -22.05 -6.51 3.35
CA GLU A 657 -22.63 -5.95 2.14
C GLU A 657 -22.34 -4.46 2.09
N MET A 658 -21.80 -4.02 0.95
CA MET A 658 -21.49 -2.63 0.67
C MET A 658 -22.11 -2.22 -0.67
N GLU A 659 -22.45 -0.95 -0.80
CA GLU A 659 -22.98 -0.36 -2.04
C GLU A 659 -22.15 0.87 -2.39
N ILE A 660 -21.66 0.96 -3.62
CA ILE A 660 -21.11 2.19 -4.20
C ILE A 660 -22.18 2.88 -5.03
N THR A 661 -22.55 4.09 -4.64
CA THR A 661 -23.53 4.90 -5.35
C THR A 661 -22.88 5.67 -6.50
N SER A 662 -23.69 6.07 -7.48
CA SER A 662 -23.24 6.93 -8.59
C SER A 662 -22.78 8.33 -8.15
N GLU A 663 -23.08 8.73 -6.92
CA GLU A 663 -22.62 10.00 -6.32
C GLU A 663 -21.23 9.86 -5.68
N GLY A 664 -20.61 8.67 -5.74
CA GLY A 664 -19.31 8.40 -5.12
C GLY A 664 -19.39 8.14 -3.62
N LYS A 665 -20.57 7.76 -3.09
CA LYS A 665 -20.73 7.37 -1.68
C LYS A 665 -20.63 5.86 -1.52
N LEU A 666 -19.87 5.40 -0.52
CA LEU A 666 -19.83 4.00 -0.12
C LEU A 666 -20.72 3.81 1.10
N LEU A 667 -21.79 3.03 0.93
CA LEU A 667 -22.73 2.66 1.99
C LEU A 667 -22.36 1.28 2.53
N ALA A 668 -22.26 1.14 3.85
CA ALA A 668 -22.12 -0.14 4.53
C ALA A 668 -23.23 -0.27 5.59
N PRO A 669 -24.44 -0.72 5.20
CA PRO A 669 -25.63 -0.68 6.05
C PRO A 669 -25.50 -1.44 7.37
N LEU A 670 -24.84 -2.60 7.36
CA LEU A 670 -24.60 -3.41 8.57
C LEU A 670 -23.67 -2.73 9.57
N LEU A 671 -22.80 -1.85 9.08
CA LEU A 671 -21.88 -1.07 9.90
C LEU A 671 -22.48 0.31 10.27
N GLY A 672 -23.60 0.71 9.66
CA GLY A 672 -24.19 2.03 9.81
C GLY A 672 -23.29 3.15 9.28
N LEU A 673 -22.48 2.85 8.26
CA LEU A 673 -21.49 3.78 7.71
C LEU A 673 -21.92 4.30 6.33
N GLU A 674 -21.71 5.60 6.13
CA GLU A 674 -21.80 6.30 4.85
C GLU A 674 -20.51 7.09 4.68
N LEU A 675 -19.74 6.78 3.64
CA LEU A 675 -18.41 7.33 3.40
C LEU A 675 -18.35 8.03 2.04
N ASP A 676 -17.54 9.07 1.92
CA ASP A 676 -17.01 9.49 0.63
C ASP A 676 -16.03 8.43 0.14
N ALA A 677 -16.39 7.72 -0.93
CA ALA A 677 -15.67 6.54 -1.37
C ALA A 677 -14.30 6.90 -1.94
N GLN A 678 -13.28 6.11 -1.58
CA GLN A 678 -12.00 6.17 -2.26
C GLN A 678 -12.09 5.39 -3.58
N VAL A 679 -11.95 6.08 -4.70
CA VAL A 679 -12.04 5.49 -6.04
C VAL A 679 -10.79 5.80 -6.86
N LEU A 680 -10.48 4.94 -7.82
CA LEU A 680 -9.46 5.18 -8.85
C LEU A 680 -10.11 4.90 -10.22
N PRO A 681 -10.77 5.90 -10.84
CA PRO A 681 -11.47 5.67 -12.09
C PRO A 681 -10.48 5.33 -13.23
N VAL A 682 -10.99 4.69 -14.28
CA VAL A 682 -10.17 4.08 -15.35
C VAL A 682 -9.22 5.08 -16.03
N ALA A 683 -9.63 6.34 -16.19
CA ALA A 683 -8.78 7.37 -16.79
C ALA A 683 -7.55 7.67 -15.91
N GLN A 684 -7.75 7.88 -14.62
CA GLN A 684 -6.68 8.11 -13.65
C GLN A 684 -5.82 6.86 -13.47
N GLN A 685 -6.46 5.68 -13.45
CA GLN A 685 -5.77 4.39 -13.40
C GLN A 685 -4.75 4.27 -14.54
N ARG A 686 -5.17 4.52 -15.78
CA ARG A 686 -4.29 4.46 -16.96
C ARG A 686 -3.15 5.46 -16.87
N ALA A 687 -3.43 6.70 -16.48
CA ALA A 687 -2.41 7.73 -16.30
C ALA A 687 -1.37 7.34 -15.23
N VAL A 688 -1.79 6.74 -14.13
CA VAL A 688 -0.88 6.22 -13.09
C VAL A 688 -0.06 5.04 -13.62
N VAL A 689 -0.67 4.10 -14.34
CA VAL A 689 0.03 2.96 -14.94
C VAL A 689 1.10 3.43 -15.94
N GLU A 690 0.78 4.42 -16.77
CA GLU A 690 1.70 5.05 -17.73
C GLU A 690 2.97 5.56 -17.03
N LEU A 691 2.84 6.28 -15.90
CA LEU A 691 3.99 6.72 -15.10
C LEU A 691 4.91 5.56 -14.68
N PHE A 692 4.34 4.40 -14.36
CA PHE A 692 5.08 3.22 -13.93
C PHE A 692 5.72 2.48 -15.11
N VAL A 693 5.03 2.39 -16.24
CA VAL A 693 5.56 1.79 -17.48
C VAL A 693 6.72 2.62 -18.01
N ASP A 694 6.58 3.94 -18.05
CA ASP A 694 7.63 4.86 -18.50
C ASP A 694 8.86 4.86 -17.59
N ALA A 695 8.66 4.59 -16.29
CA ALA A 695 9.77 4.42 -15.36
C ALA A 695 10.53 3.10 -15.57
N ASP A 696 10.03 2.16 -16.37
CA ASP A 696 10.68 0.90 -16.68
C ASP A 696 11.58 1.02 -17.92
N PRO A 697 12.92 0.88 -17.76
CA PRO A 697 13.86 1.06 -18.86
C PRO A 697 13.77 -0.04 -19.92
N GLU A 698 13.17 -1.20 -19.62
CA GLU A 698 13.00 -2.30 -20.59
C GLU A 698 11.78 -2.12 -21.50
N HIS A 699 10.81 -1.28 -21.08
CA HIS A 699 9.54 -1.09 -21.79
C HIS A 699 9.44 0.23 -22.55
N ALA A 700 10.42 1.13 -22.42
CA ALA A 700 10.45 2.38 -23.18
C ALA A 700 10.62 2.10 -24.69
N PRO A 701 9.65 2.45 -25.55
CA PRO A 701 9.68 2.12 -26.99
C PRO A 701 10.87 2.75 -27.73
N ASP A 702 11.36 3.90 -27.26
CA ASP A 702 12.50 4.64 -27.84
C ASP A 702 13.81 4.48 -27.03
N GLY A 703 13.83 3.60 -26.02
CA GLY A 703 14.93 3.50 -25.04
C GLY A 703 14.97 4.69 -24.06
N PRO A 704 15.87 4.68 -23.06
CA PRO A 704 15.97 5.77 -22.09
C PRO A 704 16.38 7.08 -22.76
N ALA A 705 15.60 8.15 -22.55
CA ALA A 705 15.93 9.48 -23.04
C ALA A 705 17.32 9.90 -22.52
N THR A 706 18.24 10.17 -23.46
CA THR A 706 19.62 10.62 -23.13
C THR A 706 19.75 12.14 -23.10
N THR A 707 18.71 12.84 -23.55
CA THR A 707 18.72 14.30 -23.65
C THR A 707 18.06 14.88 -22.41
N PRO A 708 18.74 15.80 -21.70
CA PRO A 708 18.13 16.46 -20.55
C PRO A 708 16.92 17.30 -20.99
N PRO A 709 15.94 17.56 -20.10
CA PRO A 709 14.72 18.30 -20.42
C PRO A 709 15.01 19.75 -20.86
N PHE A 710 16.16 20.28 -20.44
CA PHE A 710 16.60 21.63 -20.78
C PHE A 710 18.08 21.63 -21.11
N LEU A 711 18.42 22.17 -22.30
CA LEU A 711 19.79 22.38 -22.74
C LEU A 711 20.10 23.87 -22.73
N VAL A 712 21.18 24.22 -22.03
CA VAL A 712 21.73 25.58 -21.96
C VAL A 712 22.62 25.83 -23.17
N ASP A 713 22.52 27.00 -23.78
CA ASP A 713 23.54 27.45 -24.74
C ASP A 713 24.84 27.79 -24.00
N ILE A 714 25.79 26.85 -24.06
CA ILE A 714 27.11 26.96 -23.43
C ILE A 714 28.10 27.82 -24.22
N SER A 715 27.67 28.49 -25.30
CA SER A 715 28.51 29.42 -26.04
C SER A 715 28.69 30.74 -25.29
N GLU A 716 29.69 31.55 -25.67
CA GLU A 716 29.89 32.88 -25.07
C GLU A 716 28.70 33.84 -25.27
N GLN A 717 27.79 33.52 -26.21
CA GLN A 717 26.59 34.30 -26.50
C GLN A 717 25.41 33.93 -25.58
N GLY A 718 25.43 32.74 -24.97
CA GLY A 718 24.36 32.21 -24.12
C GLY A 718 24.47 32.57 -22.63
N ARG A 719 24.88 33.80 -22.28
CA ARG A 719 24.98 34.19 -20.87
C ARG A 719 23.57 34.32 -20.25
N PRO A 720 23.26 33.58 -19.18
CA PRO A 720 21.96 33.68 -18.53
C PRO A 720 21.80 35.06 -17.88
N ALA A 721 20.57 35.58 -17.87
CA ALA A 721 20.26 36.82 -17.17
C ALA A 721 20.23 36.60 -15.66
N VAL A 722 19.76 35.43 -15.24
CA VAL A 722 19.71 34.99 -13.85
C VAL A 722 20.37 33.62 -13.74
N TYR A 723 21.34 33.49 -12.85
CA TYR A 723 22.08 32.24 -12.64
C TYR A 723 22.01 31.80 -11.18
N ALA A 724 21.37 30.67 -10.94
CA ALA A 724 21.22 30.06 -9.62
C ALA A 724 22.20 28.91 -9.43
N ARG A 725 22.86 28.88 -8.29
CA ARG A 725 23.90 27.93 -7.95
C ARG A 725 23.36 26.96 -6.92
N LEU A 726 22.90 25.79 -7.36
CA LEU A 726 22.22 24.77 -6.56
C LEU A 726 23.14 23.59 -6.17
N VAL A 727 24.18 23.30 -6.94
CA VAL A 727 25.12 22.19 -6.64
C VAL A 727 26.17 22.68 -5.64
N GLY A 728 25.86 22.50 -4.35
CA GLY A 728 26.57 23.07 -3.21
C GLY A 728 25.75 24.15 -2.49
N PRO A 729 26.40 25.14 -1.85
CA PRO A 729 25.74 26.31 -1.28
C PRO A 729 24.85 27.07 -2.28
N TYR A 730 23.68 27.48 -1.83
CA TYR A 730 22.74 28.28 -2.63
C TYR A 730 23.29 29.70 -2.84
N GLU A 731 23.50 30.07 -4.09
CA GLU A 731 23.84 31.45 -4.47
C GLU A 731 23.02 31.87 -5.69
N ILE A 732 22.71 33.16 -5.82
CA ILE A 732 22.07 33.72 -7.00
C ILE A 732 22.91 34.86 -7.57
N ILE A 733 23.05 34.86 -8.89
CA ILE A 733 23.83 35.85 -9.65
C ILE A 733 22.89 36.48 -10.68
N GLY A 734 22.98 37.81 -10.85
CA GLY A 734 22.15 38.57 -11.79
C GLY A 734 20.85 39.10 -11.19
N LEU A 735 20.55 38.76 -9.94
CA LEU A 735 19.48 39.36 -9.14
C LEU A 735 20.03 39.71 -7.75
N ASP A 736 19.52 40.80 -7.19
CA ASP A 736 19.73 41.08 -5.77
C ASP A 736 18.96 40.05 -4.93
N THR A 737 19.55 39.63 -3.81
CA THR A 737 18.88 38.74 -2.87
C THR A 737 17.61 39.41 -2.36
N PRO A 738 16.47 38.72 -2.33
CA PRO A 738 15.23 39.32 -1.85
C PRO A 738 15.38 39.71 -0.38
N ASP A 739 14.92 40.92 -0.03
CA ASP A 739 15.06 41.46 1.33
C ASP A 739 14.07 40.82 2.33
N GLY A 740 14.53 40.60 3.56
CA GLY A 740 13.69 40.27 4.73
C GLY A 740 13.52 38.78 5.06
N GLU A 741 12.70 38.50 6.08
CA GLU A 741 12.48 37.16 6.66
C GLU A 741 11.93 36.10 5.67
N ARG A 742 11.41 36.54 4.52
CA ARG A 742 10.78 35.68 3.50
C ARG A 742 11.67 35.35 2.30
N SER A 743 12.86 35.95 2.23
CA SER A 743 13.93 35.62 1.27
C SER A 743 14.14 34.11 1.11
N PRO A 744 14.18 33.33 2.21
CA PRO A 744 14.52 31.93 2.08
C PRO A 744 13.39 31.08 1.46
N LEU A 745 12.13 31.52 1.56
CA LEU A 745 10.99 30.86 0.91
C LEU A 745 10.97 31.11 -0.62
N GLN A 746 11.38 32.30 -1.06
CA GLN A 746 11.50 32.61 -2.49
C GLN A 746 12.64 31.82 -3.14
N HIS A 747 13.76 31.66 -2.44
CA HIS A 747 14.87 30.79 -2.88
C HIS A 747 14.43 29.33 -3.03
N GLU A 748 13.61 28.82 -2.10
CA GLU A 748 13.06 27.48 -2.18
C GLU A 748 12.10 27.31 -3.36
N ALA A 749 11.19 28.27 -3.56
CA ALA A 749 10.27 28.25 -4.69
C ALA A 749 11.02 28.28 -6.04
N LEU A 750 12.05 29.12 -6.16
CA LEU A 750 12.88 29.17 -7.37
C LEU A 750 13.68 27.87 -7.57
N ALA A 751 14.21 27.27 -6.51
CA ALA A 751 14.91 25.98 -6.60
C ALA A 751 13.99 24.88 -7.12
N LEU A 752 12.74 24.81 -6.63
CA LEU A 752 11.74 23.86 -7.12
C LEU A 752 11.44 24.09 -8.60
N LEU A 753 11.17 25.34 -9.01
CA LEU A 753 10.91 25.69 -10.41
C LEU A 753 12.10 25.38 -11.34
N LEU A 754 13.34 25.51 -10.86
CA LEU A 754 14.55 25.17 -11.62
C LEU A 754 14.74 23.67 -11.80
N LEU A 755 14.29 22.86 -10.85
CA LEU A 755 14.35 21.40 -10.95
C LEU A 755 13.25 20.82 -11.85
N HIS A 756 12.13 21.53 -12.00
CA HIS A 756 10.99 21.15 -12.84
C HIS A 756 10.85 22.07 -14.05
N ARG A 757 11.71 21.86 -15.06
CA ARG A 757 11.75 22.69 -16.27
C ARG A 757 10.52 22.54 -17.17
N GLU A 758 9.80 21.45 -17.00
CA GLU A 758 8.50 21.14 -17.60
C GLU A 758 7.34 21.98 -17.07
N GLY A 759 7.55 22.69 -15.96
CA GLY A 759 6.56 23.57 -15.35
C GLY A 759 5.82 22.94 -14.18
N VAL A 760 5.50 23.78 -13.20
CA VAL A 760 4.94 23.34 -11.92
C VAL A 760 3.54 23.88 -11.74
N HIS A 761 2.59 23.01 -11.43
CA HIS A 761 1.25 23.45 -11.08
C HIS A 761 1.27 24.26 -9.76
N PRO A 762 0.58 25.42 -9.64
CA PRO A 762 0.62 26.28 -8.45
C PRO A 762 0.28 25.55 -7.13
N ARG A 763 -0.59 24.53 -7.19
CA ARG A 763 -0.91 23.69 -6.02
C ARG A 763 0.23 22.75 -5.63
N VAL A 764 1.01 22.23 -6.58
CA VAL A 764 2.22 21.42 -6.29
C VAL A 764 3.28 22.29 -5.62
N LEU A 765 3.49 23.52 -6.14
CA LEU A 765 4.39 24.48 -5.49
C LEU A 765 3.93 24.77 -4.05
N SER A 766 2.62 24.90 -3.85
CA SER A 766 2.06 25.18 -2.53
C SER A 766 2.19 24.01 -1.56
N SER A 767 1.91 22.78 -1.99
CA SER A 767 2.05 21.59 -1.14
C SER A 767 3.51 21.34 -0.76
N ALA A 768 4.45 21.64 -1.67
CA ALA A 768 5.88 21.52 -1.41
C ALA A 768 6.39 22.56 -0.39
N LEU A 769 5.98 23.82 -0.53
CA LEU A 769 6.41 24.92 0.34
C LEU A 769 5.69 24.96 1.68
N TRP A 770 4.43 24.52 1.72
CA TRP A 770 3.60 24.47 2.92
C TRP A 770 2.91 23.10 3.03
N PRO A 771 3.61 22.08 3.55
CA PRO A 771 3.04 20.73 3.69
C PRO A 771 1.78 20.66 4.57
N ARG A 772 1.57 21.64 5.45
CA ARG A 772 0.37 21.79 6.30
C ARG A 772 -0.77 22.56 5.63
N GLY A 773 -0.63 22.89 4.35
CA GLY A 773 -1.58 23.70 3.61
C GLY A 773 -1.35 25.21 3.76
N VAL A 774 -1.94 25.95 2.82
CA VAL A 774 -1.88 27.41 2.73
C VAL A 774 -3.15 27.92 2.05
N THR A 775 -3.57 29.15 2.36
CA THR A 775 -4.69 29.79 1.65
C THR A 775 -4.27 30.30 0.28
N ASP A 776 -5.23 30.36 -0.64
CA ASP A 776 -5.03 30.84 -2.01
C ASP A 776 -4.44 32.26 -2.05
N ASP A 777 -4.93 33.17 -1.21
CA ASP A 777 -4.41 34.55 -1.14
C ASP A 777 -2.93 34.61 -0.77
N VAL A 778 -2.48 33.73 0.13
CA VAL A 778 -1.07 33.69 0.55
C VAL A 778 -0.19 33.10 -0.56
N ARG A 779 -0.69 32.09 -1.29
CA ARG A 779 -0.05 31.55 -2.48
C ARG A 779 0.10 32.63 -3.55
N GLU A 780 -0.99 33.29 -3.93
CA GLU A 780 -0.96 34.33 -4.97
C GLU A 780 -0.02 35.48 -4.57
N ALA A 781 -0.03 35.88 -3.29
CA ALA A 781 0.90 36.89 -2.80
C ALA A 781 2.37 36.45 -2.83
N LEU A 782 2.69 35.15 -2.73
CA LEU A 782 4.05 34.64 -2.98
C LEU A 782 4.37 34.71 -4.47
N LEU A 783 3.46 34.26 -5.34
CA LEU A 783 3.66 34.24 -6.80
C LEU A 783 3.89 35.65 -7.35
N ASP A 784 3.14 36.64 -6.90
CA ASP A 784 3.33 38.04 -7.30
C ASP A 784 4.69 38.57 -6.88
N ARG A 785 5.15 38.25 -5.66
CA ARG A 785 6.49 38.61 -5.21
C ARG A 785 7.58 37.91 -6.01
N LEU A 786 7.38 36.64 -6.38
CA LEU A 786 8.32 35.91 -7.25
C LEU A 786 8.39 36.56 -8.64
N ARG A 787 7.26 36.93 -9.23
CA ARG A 787 7.21 37.65 -10.52
C ARG A 787 7.94 38.99 -10.44
N VAL A 788 7.72 39.77 -9.38
CA VAL A 788 8.40 41.05 -9.16
C VAL A 788 9.90 40.87 -8.96
N TRP A 789 10.30 39.87 -8.17
CA TRP A 789 11.71 39.61 -7.87
C TRP A 789 12.48 39.10 -9.10
N LEU A 790 11.90 38.17 -9.87
CA LEU A 790 12.52 37.66 -11.09
C LEU A 790 12.51 38.70 -12.22
N GLY A 791 11.48 39.54 -12.27
CA GLY A 791 11.34 40.61 -13.25
C GLY A 791 11.12 40.09 -14.68
N THR A 792 11.52 40.92 -15.65
CA THR A 792 11.40 40.64 -17.08
C THR A 792 12.78 40.61 -17.74
N ASP A 793 12.87 39.92 -18.86
CA ASP A 793 14.03 39.98 -19.75
C ASP A 793 14.10 41.33 -20.49
N PRO A 794 15.24 41.67 -21.13
CA PRO A 794 15.42 42.93 -21.85
C PRO A 794 14.43 43.18 -22.98
N ASP A 795 13.80 42.11 -23.50
CA ASP A 795 12.74 42.13 -24.50
C ASP A 795 11.33 42.36 -23.91
N GLY A 796 11.23 42.46 -22.58
CA GLY A 796 9.97 42.63 -21.85
C GLY A 796 9.26 41.31 -21.50
N THR A 797 9.80 40.16 -21.88
CA THR A 797 9.22 38.85 -21.56
C THR A 797 9.32 38.59 -20.05
N PRO A 798 8.23 38.20 -19.34
CA PRO A 798 8.32 37.87 -17.92
C PRO A 798 9.16 36.61 -17.71
N ARG A 799 10.06 36.64 -16.70
CA ARG A 799 10.92 35.49 -16.39
C ARG A 799 10.18 34.33 -15.69
N LEU A 800 9.00 34.60 -15.15
CA LEU A 800 8.06 33.62 -14.61
C LEU A 800 6.70 33.87 -15.25
N ALA A 801 6.25 32.92 -16.07
CA ALA A 801 4.97 32.97 -16.77
C ALA A 801 4.08 31.80 -16.35
N THR A 802 2.80 31.91 -16.64
CA THR A 802 1.86 30.79 -16.55
C THR A 802 1.53 30.32 -17.97
N ASP A 803 1.66 29.03 -18.24
CA ASP A 803 1.35 28.46 -19.55
C ASP A 803 -0.17 28.31 -19.77
N ALA A 804 -0.56 27.77 -20.93
CA ALA A 804 -1.97 27.54 -21.27
C ALA A 804 -2.68 26.53 -20.33
N ASN A 805 -1.92 25.66 -19.66
CA ASN A 805 -2.40 24.65 -18.73
C ASN A 805 -2.39 25.13 -17.27
N GLY A 806 -2.05 26.39 -17.02
CA GLY A 806 -1.98 26.95 -15.66
C GLY A 806 -0.68 26.63 -14.92
N ARG A 807 0.33 26.03 -15.57
CA ARG A 807 1.63 25.70 -14.97
C ARG A 807 2.57 26.90 -14.96
N LEU A 808 3.34 27.01 -13.89
CA LEU A 808 4.37 28.02 -13.72
C LEU A 808 5.63 27.62 -14.49
N MET A 809 6.05 28.45 -15.44
CA MET A 809 7.19 28.22 -16.32
C MET A 809 8.25 29.31 -16.16
N LEU A 810 9.51 28.90 -16.01
CA LEU A 810 10.66 29.80 -16.03
C LEU A 810 11.09 30.11 -17.47
N ALA A 811 11.48 31.35 -17.73
CA ALA A 811 12.11 31.73 -18.98
C ALA A 811 13.48 31.05 -19.14
N LYS A 812 13.91 30.84 -20.40
CA LYS A 812 15.20 30.21 -20.72
C LYS A 812 16.42 31.02 -20.24
N SER A 813 16.21 32.29 -19.93
CA SER A 813 17.21 33.21 -19.38
C SER A 813 17.53 32.95 -17.89
N VAL A 814 16.68 32.19 -17.19
CA VAL A 814 16.87 31.78 -15.79
C VAL A 814 17.44 30.36 -15.77
N VAL A 815 18.71 30.24 -15.37
CA VAL A 815 19.50 29.00 -15.49
C VAL A 815 20.11 28.60 -14.15
N SER A 816 20.23 27.30 -13.89
CA SER A 816 20.98 26.78 -12.75
C SER A 816 22.33 26.18 -13.14
N ASP A 817 23.26 26.07 -12.18
CA ASP A 817 24.49 25.30 -12.34
C ASP A 817 24.24 23.81 -12.66
N LEU A 818 23.14 23.24 -12.16
CA LEU A 818 22.69 21.89 -12.50
C LEU A 818 22.28 21.77 -13.98
N ASP A 819 21.57 22.75 -14.54
CA ASP A 819 21.22 22.75 -15.98
C ASP A 819 22.49 22.79 -16.85
N VAL A 820 23.46 23.62 -16.45
CA VAL A 820 24.75 23.71 -17.15
C VAL A 820 25.53 22.40 -17.01
N LEU A 821 25.56 21.80 -15.81
CA LEU A 821 26.20 20.52 -15.56
C LEU A 821 25.64 19.42 -16.47
N ARG A 822 24.32 19.28 -16.53
CA ARG A 822 23.61 18.33 -17.41
C ARG A 822 23.90 18.59 -18.89
N SER A 823 23.89 19.86 -19.30
CA SER A 823 24.17 20.26 -20.70
C SER A 823 25.61 19.95 -21.10
N LEU A 824 26.59 20.24 -20.24
CA LEU A 824 28.01 19.94 -20.47
C LEU A 824 28.25 18.43 -20.54
N TYR A 825 27.62 17.65 -19.66
CA TYR A 825 27.74 16.20 -19.69
C TYR A 825 27.11 15.59 -20.96
N HIS A 826 25.93 16.08 -21.35
CA HIS A 826 25.28 15.68 -22.59
C HIS A 826 26.15 16.02 -23.81
N GLU A 827 26.67 17.24 -23.93
CA GLU A 827 27.58 17.64 -25.01
C GLU A 827 28.89 16.84 -25.02
N ALA A 828 29.39 16.45 -23.84
CA ALA A 828 30.59 15.63 -23.73
C ALA A 828 30.38 14.17 -24.16
N THR A 829 29.17 13.63 -24.02
CA THR A 829 28.87 12.20 -24.20
C THR A 829 28.07 11.89 -25.46
N GLN A 830 27.25 12.82 -25.94
CA GLN A 830 26.35 12.66 -27.09
C GLN A 830 26.49 13.80 -28.11
N GLY A 831 27.02 14.96 -27.71
CA GLY A 831 27.23 16.11 -28.58
C GLY A 831 28.66 16.23 -29.12
N LYS A 832 29.19 17.45 -29.14
CA LYS A 832 30.48 17.79 -29.78
C LYS A 832 31.69 17.04 -29.20
N GLY A 833 31.58 16.53 -27.97
CA GLY A 833 32.63 15.76 -27.31
C GLY A 833 32.80 14.34 -27.85
N VAL A 834 31.80 13.79 -28.54
CA VAL A 834 31.89 12.42 -29.10
C VAL A 834 33.03 12.32 -30.10
N ASP A 835 33.11 13.29 -31.02
CA ASP A 835 34.08 13.28 -32.11
C ASP A 835 35.47 13.81 -31.72
N SER A 836 35.58 14.47 -30.54
CA SER A 836 36.83 15.09 -30.11
C SER A 836 37.12 14.86 -28.63
N ARG A 837 38.12 14.01 -28.38
CA ARG A 837 38.61 13.72 -27.02
C ARG A 837 39.09 14.98 -26.28
N VAL A 838 39.64 15.97 -26.99
CA VAL A 838 40.11 17.23 -26.37
C VAL A 838 38.93 18.08 -25.93
N VAL A 839 37.91 18.23 -26.79
CA VAL A 839 36.68 18.95 -26.45
C VAL A 839 35.97 18.27 -25.29
N ARG A 840 35.87 16.94 -25.34
CA ARG A 840 35.30 16.14 -24.24
C ARG A 840 36.01 16.34 -22.91
N GLY A 841 37.34 16.29 -22.89
CA GLY A 841 38.10 16.54 -21.67
C GLY A 841 37.88 17.94 -21.08
N ARG A 842 37.77 18.97 -21.95
CA ARG A 842 37.44 20.34 -21.51
C ARG A 842 36.04 20.40 -20.91
N LEU A 843 35.03 19.91 -21.62
CA LEU A 843 33.63 19.91 -21.14
C LEU A 843 33.48 19.18 -19.80
N LEU A 844 34.14 18.04 -19.61
CA LEU A 844 34.13 17.31 -18.34
C LEU A 844 34.85 18.07 -17.22
N THR A 845 35.92 18.79 -17.53
CA THR A 845 36.63 19.65 -16.55
C THR A 845 35.73 20.80 -16.12
N ASP A 846 35.10 21.47 -17.09
CA ASP A 846 34.17 22.57 -16.83
C ASP A 846 32.95 22.08 -16.03
N ALA A 847 32.44 20.89 -16.33
CA ALA A 847 31.33 20.26 -15.61
C ALA A 847 31.70 19.98 -14.16
N LEU A 848 32.85 19.33 -13.90
CA LEU A 848 33.28 19.03 -12.53
C LEU A 848 33.55 20.30 -11.70
N ALA A 849 34.00 21.38 -12.34
CA ALA A 849 34.23 22.67 -11.67
C ALA A 849 32.95 23.33 -11.14
N LEU A 850 31.77 22.97 -11.66
CA LEU A 850 30.48 23.44 -11.13
C LEU A 850 30.10 22.75 -9.82
N VAL A 851 30.67 21.58 -9.54
CA VAL A 851 30.32 20.75 -8.38
C VAL A 851 31.04 21.27 -7.13
N ARG A 852 30.30 21.98 -6.26
CA ARG A 852 30.84 22.52 -5.00
C ARG A 852 30.50 21.68 -3.76
N GLY A 853 29.63 20.68 -3.91
CA GLY A 853 29.14 19.86 -2.81
C GLY A 853 27.82 19.17 -3.14
N PRO A 854 27.09 18.67 -2.14
CA PRO A 854 25.77 18.10 -2.33
C PRO A 854 24.77 19.17 -2.79
N LEU A 855 23.68 18.74 -3.44
CA LEU A 855 22.61 19.64 -3.88
C LEU A 855 22.09 20.45 -2.69
N LEU A 856 22.10 21.78 -2.78
CA LEU A 856 21.63 22.69 -1.73
C LEU A 856 22.24 22.32 -0.37
N ALA A 857 23.55 22.51 -0.22
CA ALA A 857 24.27 22.07 0.98
C ALA A 857 23.81 22.79 2.26
N ASP A 858 23.42 24.06 2.17
CA ASP A 858 23.06 24.92 3.30
C ASP A 858 21.53 25.01 3.52
N ARG A 859 20.82 23.88 3.43
CA ARG A 859 19.37 23.83 3.67
C ARG A 859 19.03 24.26 5.10
N ALA A 860 18.06 25.15 5.25
CA ALA A 860 17.47 25.46 6.54
C ALA A 860 16.68 24.25 7.07
N GLU A 861 16.71 24.02 8.38
CA GLU A 861 15.95 22.95 9.03
C GLU A 861 14.44 23.11 8.78
N GLY A 862 13.76 22.02 8.43
CA GLY A 862 12.32 22.01 8.14
C GLY A 862 11.92 22.56 6.77
N ARG A 863 12.87 22.88 5.88
CA ARG A 863 12.63 23.37 4.52
C ARG A 863 13.17 22.37 3.49
N TYR A 864 12.72 22.48 2.23
CA TYR A 864 13.11 21.59 1.14
C TYR A 864 12.74 20.11 1.36
N GLY A 865 11.68 19.84 2.16
CA GLY A 865 11.26 18.46 2.48
C GLY A 865 10.85 17.65 1.23
N TRP A 866 10.36 18.33 0.20
CA TRP A 866 9.98 17.75 -1.09
C TRP A 866 11.16 17.10 -1.83
N LEU A 867 12.40 17.56 -1.64
CA LEU A 867 13.60 16.96 -2.26
C LEU A 867 13.77 15.47 -1.93
N THR A 868 13.26 15.02 -0.79
CA THR A 868 13.31 13.60 -0.37
C THR A 868 12.61 12.66 -1.37
N HIS A 869 11.66 13.19 -2.13
CA HIS A 869 10.86 12.45 -3.11
C HIS A 869 11.32 12.70 -4.55
N GLU A 870 12.24 13.64 -4.75
CA GLU A 870 12.78 13.97 -6.06
C GLU A 870 13.88 12.99 -6.47
N ILE A 871 13.81 12.52 -7.71
CA ILE A 871 14.81 11.61 -8.27
C ILE A 871 16.20 12.25 -8.34
N ILE A 872 16.27 13.58 -8.37
CA ILE A 872 17.53 14.33 -8.50
C ILE A 872 18.51 14.05 -7.35
N ASP A 873 17.99 13.77 -6.15
CA ASP A 873 18.81 13.47 -4.98
C ASP A 873 19.63 12.17 -5.19
N ALA A 874 19.08 11.20 -5.93
CA ALA A 874 19.79 9.99 -6.34
C ALA A 874 20.56 10.17 -7.66
N GLN A 875 20.07 11.01 -8.57
CA GLN A 875 20.65 11.21 -9.90
C GLN A 875 21.94 12.03 -9.87
N LEU A 876 22.00 13.11 -9.09
CA LEU A 876 23.16 14.00 -9.08
C LEU A 876 24.46 13.30 -8.64
N PRO A 877 24.49 12.50 -7.54
CA PRO A 877 25.71 11.78 -7.16
C PRO A 877 26.21 10.85 -8.27
N LEU A 878 25.30 10.16 -8.97
CA LEU A 878 25.65 9.28 -10.09
C LEU A 878 26.21 10.07 -11.28
N LEU A 879 25.59 11.21 -11.62
CA LEU A 879 26.07 12.11 -12.66
C LEU A 879 27.48 12.63 -12.36
N VAL A 880 27.71 13.09 -11.12
CA VAL A 880 29.02 13.57 -10.68
C VAL A 880 30.06 12.45 -10.71
N ALA A 881 29.69 11.25 -10.26
CA ALA A 881 30.57 10.09 -10.30
C ALA A 881 30.96 9.71 -11.74
N ASP A 882 30.01 9.68 -12.67
CA ASP A 882 30.28 9.39 -14.08
C ASP A 882 31.19 10.46 -14.72
N ILE A 883 31.00 11.74 -14.38
CA ILE A 883 31.89 12.84 -14.82
C ILE A 883 33.31 12.63 -14.27
N GLY A 884 33.43 12.35 -12.97
CA GLY A 884 34.71 12.12 -12.30
C GLY A 884 35.48 10.93 -12.88
N LEU A 885 34.79 9.80 -13.08
CA LEU A 885 35.36 8.60 -13.70
C LEU A 885 35.82 8.86 -15.14
N ALA A 886 35.00 9.51 -15.96
CA ALA A 886 35.34 9.82 -17.35
C ALA A 886 36.54 10.80 -17.45
N LEU A 887 36.63 11.77 -16.54
CA LEU A 887 37.75 12.70 -16.48
C LEU A 887 39.03 12.03 -15.96
N ALA A 888 38.92 11.15 -14.97
CA ALA A 888 40.04 10.34 -14.47
C ALA A 888 40.60 9.44 -15.58
N GLU A 889 39.74 8.73 -16.32
CA GLU A 889 40.13 7.92 -17.48
C GLU A 889 40.88 8.78 -18.52
N PHE A 890 40.38 9.99 -18.82
CA PHE A 890 41.04 10.92 -19.73
C PHE A 890 42.45 11.30 -19.27
N HIS A 891 42.68 11.48 -17.97
CA HIS A 891 43.97 11.81 -17.40
C HIS A 891 44.93 10.60 -17.30
N LEU A 892 44.42 9.42 -16.93
CA LEU A 892 45.21 8.19 -16.79
C LEU A 892 45.80 7.74 -18.12
N VAL A 893 45.04 7.82 -19.22
CA VAL A 893 45.57 7.50 -20.55
C VAL A 893 46.74 8.42 -20.97
N LYS A 894 46.85 9.61 -20.37
CA LYS A 894 47.97 10.54 -20.58
C LYS A 894 49.06 10.41 -19.52
N ASN A 895 49.03 9.38 -18.68
CA ASN A 895 49.90 9.17 -17.54
C ASN A 895 49.91 10.35 -16.55
N ARG A 896 48.75 10.98 -16.33
CA ARG A 896 48.59 12.10 -15.40
C ARG A 896 47.83 11.65 -14.14
N ALA A 897 48.43 10.72 -13.40
CA ALA A 897 47.80 10.11 -12.23
C ALA A 897 47.37 11.14 -11.17
N GLU A 898 48.20 12.16 -10.88
CA GLU A 898 47.84 13.21 -9.90
C GLU A 898 46.57 13.97 -10.29
N ARG A 899 46.39 14.29 -11.57
CA ARG A 899 45.17 14.96 -12.07
C ARG A 899 43.95 14.05 -12.03
N ALA A 900 44.13 12.74 -12.21
CA ALA A 900 43.06 11.77 -12.02
C ALA A 900 42.64 11.69 -10.54
N ILE A 901 43.60 11.70 -9.62
CA ILE A 901 43.34 11.75 -8.17
C ILE A 901 42.58 13.02 -7.79
N GLU A 902 42.99 14.19 -8.28
CA GLU A 902 42.28 15.46 -8.08
C GLU A 902 40.81 15.37 -8.54
N ALA A 903 40.56 14.84 -9.74
CA ALA A 903 39.21 14.70 -10.28
C ALA A 903 38.34 13.73 -9.47
N LEU A 904 38.90 12.59 -9.07
CA LEU A 904 38.18 11.58 -8.27
C LEU A 904 37.86 12.08 -6.86
N ALA A 905 38.83 12.76 -6.21
CA ALA A 905 38.62 13.37 -4.90
C ALA A 905 37.55 14.47 -4.94
N ALA A 906 37.53 15.29 -6.00
CA ALA A 906 36.50 16.30 -6.19
C ALA A 906 35.09 15.67 -6.36
N ALA A 907 34.98 14.59 -7.14
CA ALA A 907 33.71 13.88 -7.30
C ALA A 907 33.22 13.20 -6.01
N LEU A 908 34.15 12.65 -5.20
CA LEU A 908 33.84 12.01 -3.92
C LEU A 908 33.27 12.98 -2.87
N ASN A 909 33.51 14.29 -3.00
CA ASN A 909 32.89 15.28 -2.11
C ASN A 909 31.36 15.33 -2.24
N SER A 910 30.83 15.03 -3.44
CA SER A 910 29.38 15.01 -3.70
C SER A 910 28.81 13.59 -3.79
N ALA A 911 29.64 12.60 -4.12
CA ALA A 911 29.25 11.19 -4.24
C ALA A 911 30.10 10.28 -3.35
N PRO A 912 30.15 10.49 -2.02
CA PRO A 912 31.05 9.76 -1.13
C PRO A 912 30.75 8.26 -1.03
N GLY A 913 29.52 7.85 -1.34
CA GLY A 913 29.07 6.46 -1.31
C GLY A 913 29.28 5.68 -2.61
N ASP A 914 29.81 6.28 -3.69
CA ASP A 914 30.01 5.57 -4.96
C ASP A 914 31.31 4.75 -4.93
N GLU A 915 31.18 3.43 -4.88
CA GLU A 915 32.30 2.50 -4.85
C GLU A 915 33.20 2.58 -6.07
N ARG A 916 32.66 2.94 -7.25
CA ARG A 916 33.41 3.02 -8.51
C ARG A 916 34.48 4.10 -8.41
N LEU A 917 34.14 5.25 -7.82
CA LEU A 917 35.09 6.34 -7.58
C LEU A 917 36.23 5.91 -6.66
N TRP A 918 35.91 5.18 -5.59
CA TRP A 918 36.91 4.66 -4.66
C TRP A 918 37.84 3.62 -5.32
N HIS A 919 37.29 2.73 -6.14
CA HIS A 919 38.08 1.74 -6.87
C HIS A 919 39.07 2.40 -7.83
N GLU A 920 38.62 3.38 -8.60
CA GLU A 920 39.50 4.12 -9.51
C GLU A 920 40.48 5.02 -8.76
N LEU A 921 40.12 5.55 -7.58
CA LEU A 921 41.03 6.33 -6.75
C LEU A 921 42.19 5.47 -6.24
N LEU A 922 41.91 4.24 -5.79
CA LEU A 922 42.94 3.28 -5.41
C LEU A 922 43.87 2.94 -6.59
N ARG A 923 43.30 2.67 -7.78
CA ARG A 923 44.09 2.39 -9.00
C ARG A 923 44.96 3.59 -9.42
N ALA A 924 44.38 4.79 -9.43
CA ALA A 924 45.09 6.02 -9.80
C ALA A 924 46.21 6.34 -8.80
N THR A 925 45.97 6.14 -7.50
CA THR A 925 46.98 6.33 -6.46
C THR A 925 48.09 5.29 -6.58
N HIS A 926 47.76 4.01 -6.80
CA HIS A 926 48.75 2.97 -7.05
C HIS A 926 49.64 3.28 -8.26
N ALA A 927 49.08 3.85 -9.34
CA ALA A 927 49.84 4.25 -10.52
C ALA A 927 50.88 5.36 -10.26
N THR A 928 50.81 6.09 -9.14
CA THR A 928 51.84 7.06 -8.74
C THR A 928 53.07 6.41 -8.12
N GLY A 929 52.96 5.15 -7.64
CA GLY A 929 54.00 4.46 -6.88
C GLY A 929 54.15 4.90 -5.42
N ASP A 930 53.29 5.80 -4.93
CA ASP A 930 53.29 6.31 -3.56
C ASP A 930 52.50 5.38 -2.62
N THR A 931 53.21 4.46 -1.97
CA THR A 931 52.59 3.44 -1.08
C THR A 931 51.95 4.05 0.17
N ASP A 932 52.50 5.15 0.68
CA ASP A 932 51.99 5.79 1.89
C ASP A 932 50.65 6.46 1.62
N LYS A 933 50.52 7.15 0.47
CA LYS A 933 49.22 7.67 0.01
C LYS A 933 48.20 6.57 -0.24
N LEU A 934 48.63 5.45 -0.83
CA LEU A 934 47.73 4.31 -1.07
C LEU A 934 47.20 3.73 0.25
N GLN A 935 48.05 3.60 1.27
CA GLN A 935 47.64 3.18 2.61
C GLN A 935 46.64 4.14 3.25
N GLN A 936 46.85 5.45 3.11
CA GLN A 936 45.93 6.48 3.63
C GLN A 936 44.56 6.40 2.96
N VAL A 937 44.50 6.29 1.63
CA VAL A 937 43.23 6.16 0.90
C VAL A 937 42.50 4.87 1.28
N ALA A 938 43.22 3.76 1.41
CA ALA A 938 42.63 2.49 1.84
C ALA A 938 42.07 2.58 3.28
N ALA A 939 42.79 3.23 4.20
CA ALA A 939 42.33 3.44 5.57
C ALA A 939 41.06 4.32 5.63
N ASP A 940 40.98 5.37 4.81
CA ASP A 940 39.79 6.24 4.75
C ASP A 940 38.56 5.48 4.23
N LEU A 941 38.74 4.64 3.21
CA LEU A 941 37.68 3.76 2.68
C LEU A 941 37.20 2.74 3.72
N ILE A 942 38.12 2.08 4.42
CA ILE A 942 37.79 1.12 5.50
C ILE A 942 37.03 1.83 6.62
N GLY A 943 37.53 2.97 7.10
CA GLY A 943 36.88 3.74 8.15
C GLY A 943 35.44 4.14 7.80
N ARG A 944 35.19 4.51 6.54
CA ARG A 944 33.84 4.85 6.05
C ARG A 944 32.90 3.66 5.93
N SER A 945 33.42 2.48 5.62
CA SER A 945 32.60 1.26 5.49
C SER A 945 31.95 0.83 6.81
N GLY A 946 32.55 1.20 7.94
CA GLY A 946 32.01 0.98 9.28
C GLY A 946 31.60 -0.47 9.52
N ALA A 947 30.47 -0.66 10.23
CA ALA A 947 29.96 -2.00 10.57
C ALA A 947 29.39 -2.79 9.37
N ARG A 948 29.19 -2.16 8.19
CA ARG A 948 28.73 -2.89 6.99
C ARG A 948 29.84 -3.76 6.38
N GLY A 949 31.10 -3.48 6.71
CA GLY A 949 32.25 -4.11 6.08
C GLY A 949 32.45 -3.68 4.63
N LEU A 950 33.54 -4.16 4.01
CA LEU A 950 33.83 -3.89 2.61
C LEU A 950 33.13 -4.89 1.69
N PRO A 951 32.65 -4.45 0.52
CA PRO A 951 32.15 -5.36 -0.51
C PRO A 951 33.26 -6.31 -0.99
N PRO A 952 32.95 -7.57 -1.37
CA PRO A 952 33.94 -8.55 -1.82
C PRO A 952 34.82 -8.08 -2.98
N ARG A 953 34.25 -7.26 -3.88
CA ARG A 953 34.99 -6.68 -5.02
C ARG A 953 36.02 -5.66 -4.55
N THR A 954 35.70 -4.88 -3.53
CA THR A 954 36.60 -3.90 -2.91
C THR A 954 37.72 -4.60 -2.15
N GLU A 955 37.41 -5.67 -1.42
CA GLU A 955 38.43 -6.49 -0.73
C GLU A 955 39.41 -7.11 -1.72
N ALA A 956 38.91 -7.71 -2.81
CA ALA A 956 39.75 -8.30 -3.84
C ALA A 956 40.67 -7.25 -4.50
N LEU A 957 40.18 -6.02 -4.71
CA LEU A 957 40.98 -4.93 -5.25
C LEU A 957 42.08 -4.48 -4.27
N LEU A 958 41.77 -4.41 -2.97
CA LEU A 958 42.77 -4.09 -1.95
C LEU A 958 43.81 -5.22 -1.80
N ASP A 959 43.40 -6.48 -1.91
CA ASP A 959 44.33 -7.62 -1.93
C ASP A 959 45.28 -7.55 -3.13
N GLU A 960 44.81 -7.08 -4.28
CA GLU A 960 45.62 -6.89 -5.49
C GLU A 960 46.60 -5.70 -5.35
N LEU A 961 46.12 -4.54 -4.88
CA LEU A 961 46.88 -3.28 -4.91
C LEU A 961 47.72 -3.03 -3.65
N LEU A 962 47.29 -3.54 -2.49
CA LEU A 962 47.93 -3.31 -1.19
C LEU A 962 47.81 -4.56 -0.28
N PRO A 963 48.47 -5.69 -0.57
CA PRO A 963 48.28 -6.96 0.16
C PRO A 963 48.40 -6.88 1.70
N THR A 964 49.16 -5.91 2.22
CA THR A 964 49.37 -5.67 3.66
C THR A 964 48.19 -5.01 4.37
N TRP A 965 47.11 -4.64 3.67
CA TRP A 965 45.97 -3.94 4.25
C TRP A 965 45.25 -4.77 5.34
N ARG A 966 45.26 -6.10 5.20
CA ARG A 966 44.64 -7.03 6.18
C ARG A 966 45.36 -7.04 7.53
N ASP A 967 46.66 -6.76 7.56
CA ASP A 967 47.45 -6.71 8.79
C ASP A 967 47.05 -5.49 9.66
N GLY A 968 46.62 -4.40 9.02
CA GLY A 968 46.10 -3.21 9.71
C GLY A 968 44.64 -3.34 10.15
N ALA A 969 43.80 -4.00 9.34
CA ALA A 969 42.39 -4.25 9.68
C ALA A 969 42.23 -5.19 10.88
N ALA A 970 43.11 -6.19 11.03
CA ALA A 970 43.14 -7.09 12.19
C ALA A 970 43.49 -6.39 13.52
N ALA A 971 44.08 -5.20 13.48
CA ALA A 971 44.39 -4.40 14.68
C ALA A 971 43.24 -3.45 15.10
N ALA A 972 42.23 -3.28 14.25
CA ALA A 972 41.07 -2.40 14.47
C ALA A 972 39.77 -3.16 14.78
N GLY A 973 39.82 -4.49 14.81
CA GLY A 973 38.68 -5.38 15.10
C GLY A 973 38.49 -5.68 16.58
#